data_AF-A0A954PTU7-F1
#
_entry.id   AF-A0A954PTU7-F1
#
_cell.length_a   1.000
_cell.length_b   1.000
_cell.length_c   1.000
_cell.angle_alpha   90.00
_cell.angle_beta   90.00
_cell.angle_gamma   90.00
#
_symmetry.space_group_name_H-M   'P 1'
#
loop_
_entity.id
_entity.type
_entity.pdbx_description
1 polymer ?
#
loop_
_entity_poly.entity_id
_entity_poly.type
_entity_poly.pdbx_seq_one_letter_code
_entity_poly.pdbx_strand_id
1 'polypeptide(L)'
;MTKHYFQLVDGKAAKYWHIDLSKNSHVAHYGRIGSQGQTTTKTFVDAKTAKTDCEKLIRQKLNKGYVAVTAKVAAEHTKVPKTKTATKNKTATQKVASTKKKAATQKKAATKQVVAKKATPAKGTTIKLDVLDVLKSLRKKASGYDQNQLGQMIKSGHPKVDTAELFRLAGKWNAVDVVKKLVDAHFDFNAAGNNGKFYTADPTITKLVIDAGFDVKQHGHAWIATAASQGKPRVVELLLAAGACPNHFESGYGWTLDNAINEGRTEVVKLLVDAGADPVNPSQKGEPSPISLAAQNGKLELVDFLLQAGADPNIQSDNGFDALMEASRVKGAAQPEIVRRLLSAGADYFHASKVGWTALMCAAQFGSSDVIQVLVEHGADVNWVTEAGTALTSAAKNNRADNAKLLLKLGADPLLSCPATAPEDYRGKNALEVAQLHKSRDVISLLESAAGKGAIAGAKVGDKKKSAASSSVRKTTTIAKSWKRIEAWLSANDPDRLKSLGKPVKPDQFSKLEKTIGCKLPVEVKQLYQVHDGQSYQSFLIELPDGGDYFLLPTKEVIREWKTWKDLVDNGEFDGLESNPEKGIRGDQWFNPKWIPIFANGGGDSYCVDLDPAKGGKKGQVISMNHDNKDRSLIADSLTALLSQLADQLEQR
;
A
#
# COMPACT_ATOMS: atom_id res chain seq x y z
N MET A 1 46.35 -3.48 24.89
CA MET A 1 44.88 -3.57 24.72
C MET A 1 44.47 -2.59 23.66
N THR A 2 43.72 -3.03 22.66
CA THR A 2 43.09 -2.12 21.71
C THR A 2 41.65 -1.95 22.15
N LYS A 3 41.38 -0.89 22.91
CA LYS A 3 40.02 -0.55 23.36
C LYS A 3 39.38 0.37 22.33
N HIS A 4 38.29 -0.10 21.71
CA HIS A 4 37.50 0.69 20.77
C HIS A 4 36.19 1.10 21.42
N TYR A 5 35.84 2.38 21.29
CA TYR A 5 34.60 2.94 21.82
C TYR A 5 33.74 3.49 20.70
N PHE A 6 32.43 3.29 20.80
CA PHE A 6 31.47 3.65 19.77
C PHE A 6 30.30 4.42 20.38
N GLN A 7 29.81 5.43 19.66
CA GLN A 7 28.64 6.23 20.03
C GLN A 7 27.62 6.22 18.91
N LEU A 8 26.34 6.03 19.25
CA LEU A 8 25.22 6.27 18.36
C LEU A 8 24.31 7.34 18.98
N VAL A 9 24.06 8.41 18.24
CA VAL A 9 23.14 9.48 18.65
C VAL A 9 21.79 9.23 17.98
N ASP A 10 20.81 8.81 18.79
CA ASP A 10 19.47 8.44 18.34
C ASP A 10 18.46 9.36 19.05
N GLY A 11 18.20 10.53 18.43
CA GLY A 11 17.33 11.56 18.99
C GLY A 11 17.77 12.05 20.38
N LYS A 12 16.97 11.75 21.42
CA LYS A 12 17.11 12.32 22.77
C LYS A 12 18.17 11.63 23.67
N ALA A 13 18.80 10.53 23.23
CA ALA A 13 19.80 9.82 24.05
C ALA A 13 20.97 9.25 23.21
N ALA A 14 22.19 9.38 23.73
CA ALA A 14 23.38 8.75 23.16
C ALA A 14 23.58 7.34 23.75
N LYS A 15 23.80 6.35 22.88
CA LYS A 15 24.13 4.96 23.25
C LYS A 15 25.63 4.74 23.06
N TYR A 16 26.30 4.19 24.06
CA TYR A 16 27.75 3.95 24.05
C TYR A 16 28.08 2.46 24.12
N TRP A 17 29.12 2.03 23.41
CA TRP A 17 29.62 0.65 23.37
C TRP A 17 31.14 0.60 23.50
N HIS A 18 31.67 -0.47 24.09
CA HIS A 18 33.10 -0.78 24.04
C HIS A 18 33.37 -2.17 23.47
N ILE A 19 34.56 -2.33 22.87
CA ILE A 19 35.16 -3.60 22.48
C ILE A 19 36.62 -3.55 22.93
N ASP A 20 37.01 -4.49 23.79
CA ASP A 20 38.36 -4.62 24.34
C ASP A 20 38.94 -5.98 23.97
N LEU A 21 40.07 -5.93 23.25
CA LEU A 21 40.89 -7.11 22.97
C LEU A 21 42.34 -6.78 23.31
N SER A 22 42.92 -7.57 24.21
CA SER A 22 44.35 -7.48 24.52
C SER A 22 45.17 -8.17 23.40
N LYS A 23 46.40 -7.68 23.15
CA LYS A 23 47.23 -8.18 22.04
C LYS A 23 47.65 -9.61 22.38
N ASN A 24 47.30 -10.57 21.53
CA ASN A 24 47.44 -12.02 21.75
C ASN A 24 46.47 -12.62 22.80
N SER A 25 45.40 -11.92 23.17
CA SER A 25 44.33 -12.49 23.97
C SER A 25 43.43 -13.39 23.13
N HIS A 26 43.08 -14.55 23.68
CA HIS A 26 41.94 -15.33 23.23
C HIS A 26 40.66 -14.95 23.97
N VAL A 27 40.68 -13.91 24.82
CA VAL A 27 39.50 -13.40 25.55
C VAL A 27 39.22 -11.97 25.10
N ALA A 28 37.98 -11.68 24.72
CA ALA A 28 37.51 -10.34 24.40
C ALA A 28 36.36 -9.91 25.32
N HIS A 29 36.30 -8.61 25.63
CA HIS A 29 35.23 -8.03 26.42
C HIS A 29 34.52 -6.94 25.62
N TYR A 30 33.20 -7.05 25.47
CA TYR A 30 32.43 -6.03 24.76
C TYR A 30 31.05 -5.86 25.39
N GLY A 31 30.49 -4.65 25.32
CA GLY A 31 29.22 -4.35 25.98
C GLY A 31 28.78 -2.90 25.87
N ARG A 32 27.54 -2.63 26.33
CA ARG A 32 26.94 -1.30 26.37
C ARG A 32 27.35 -0.55 27.64
N ILE A 33 27.69 0.73 27.51
CA ILE A 33 28.16 1.57 28.61
C ILE A 33 26.97 2.36 29.22
N GLY A 34 26.63 2.06 30.49
CA GLY A 34 25.54 2.66 31.30
C GLY A 34 24.12 2.30 30.80
N SER A 35 23.12 1.91 31.57
CA SER A 35 22.86 1.66 32.99
C SER A 35 22.63 0.15 33.20
N GLN A 36 23.27 -0.44 34.22
CA GLN A 36 23.45 -1.89 34.46
C GLN A 36 24.39 -2.65 33.49
N GLY A 37 25.43 -1.97 32.97
CA GLY A 37 26.31 -2.49 31.91
C GLY A 37 26.78 -3.95 32.09
N GLN A 38 26.09 -4.87 31.44
CA GLN A 38 26.58 -6.23 31.22
C GLN A 38 27.72 -6.14 30.22
N THR A 39 28.93 -6.46 30.70
CA THR A 39 30.08 -6.70 29.84
C THR A 39 30.05 -8.17 29.48
N THR A 40 29.80 -8.49 28.22
CA THR A 40 29.91 -9.87 27.74
C THR A 40 31.39 -10.20 27.61
N THR A 41 31.82 -11.26 28.30
CA THR A 41 33.16 -11.81 28.17
C THR A 41 33.09 -13.03 27.28
N LYS A 42 33.82 -13.02 26.16
CA LYS A 42 33.87 -14.13 25.21
C LYS A 42 35.28 -14.67 25.12
N THR A 43 35.42 -15.96 25.41
CA THR A 43 36.67 -16.72 25.26
C THR A 43 36.63 -17.44 23.91
N PHE A 44 37.71 -17.34 23.15
CA PHE A 44 37.90 -17.89 21.83
C PHE A 44 38.96 -18.99 21.88
N VAL A 45 38.96 -19.85 20.87
CA VAL A 45 39.94 -20.94 20.73
C VAL A 45 41.37 -20.44 20.52
N ASP A 46 41.53 -19.25 19.92
CA ASP A 46 42.83 -18.62 19.71
C ASP A 46 42.71 -17.10 19.52
N ALA A 47 43.83 -16.39 19.60
CA ALA A 47 43.87 -14.94 19.50
C ALA A 47 43.57 -14.38 18.09
N LYS A 48 43.81 -15.17 17.03
CA LYS A 48 43.50 -14.78 15.64
C LYS A 48 42.00 -14.80 15.40
N THR A 49 41.30 -15.78 15.95
CA THR A 49 39.84 -15.90 15.93
C THR A 49 39.20 -14.78 16.75
N ALA A 50 39.72 -14.49 17.95
CA ALA A 50 39.27 -13.36 18.77
C ALA A 50 39.40 -12.02 18.04
N LYS A 51 40.54 -11.80 17.35
CA LYS A 51 40.78 -10.60 16.55
C LYS A 51 39.80 -10.46 15.38
N THR A 52 39.57 -11.54 14.65
CA THR A 52 38.66 -11.56 13.49
C THR A 52 37.22 -11.25 13.91
N ASP A 53 36.75 -11.81 15.03
CA ASP A 53 35.41 -11.57 15.56
C ASP A 53 35.26 -10.11 16.04
N CYS A 54 36.26 -9.57 16.75
CA CYS A 54 36.27 -8.17 17.17
C CYS A 54 36.24 -7.21 15.97
N GLU A 55 37.02 -7.47 14.91
CA GLU A 55 37.01 -6.65 13.69
C GLU A 55 35.65 -6.70 12.97
N LYS A 56 34.99 -7.86 12.94
CA LYS A 56 33.63 -8.01 12.40
C LYS A 56 32.61 -7.20 13.20
N LEU A 57 32.69 -7.26 14.53
CA LEU A 57 31.81 -6.50 15.41
C LEU A 57 32.01 -4.98 15.25
N ILE A 58 33.26 -4.52 15.13
CA ILE A 58 33.59 -3.12 14.84
C ILE A 58 32.92 -2.66 13.53
N ARG A 59 33.08 -3.43 12.44
CA ARG A 59 32.45 -3.10 11.13
C ARG A 59 30.93 -3.08 11.23
N GLN A 60 30.34 -4.02 11.95
CA GLN A 60 28.89 -4.07 12.15
C GLN A 60 28.36 -2.83 12.89
N LYS A 61 29.08 -2.31 13.89
CA LYS A 61 28.69 -1.09 14.60
C LYS A 61 28.75 0.13 13.69
N LEU A 62 29.83 0.27 12.92
CA LEU A 62 29.98 1.37 11.96
C LEU A 62 28.84 1.36 10.91
N ASN A 63 28.49 0.19 10.37
CA ASN A 63 27.38 0.05 9.41
C ASN A 63 26.00 0.40 10.02
N LYS A 64 25.84 0.27 11.34
CA LYS A 64 24.63 0.65 12.09
C LYS A 64 24.61 2.14 12.46
N GLY A 65 25.52 2.95 11.92
CA GLY A 65 25.59 4.40 12.14
C GLY A 65 26.32 4.81 13.43
N TYR A 66 26.98 3.88 14.12
CA TYR A 66 27.82 4.25 15.25
C TYR A 66 29.10 4.95 14.76
N VAL A 67 29.51 6.01 15.44
CA VAL A 67 30.77 6.70 15.23
C VAL A 67 31.80 6.29 16.29
N ALA A 68 33.04 6.10 15.87
CA ALA A 68 34.14 5.81 16.79
C ALA A 68 34.42 7.06 17.65
N VAL A 69 34.51 6.87 18.96
CA VAL A 69 34.77 7.94 19.94
C VAL A 69 35.97 7.60 20.80
N THR A 70 36.54 8.61 21.45
CA THR A 70 37.66 8.40 22.37
C THR A 70 37.19 7.83 23.70
N ALA A 71 38.08 7.14 24.42
CA ALA A 71 37.82 6.64 25.76
C ALA A 71 37.36 7.75 26.73
N LYS A 72 37.86 8.98 26.53
CA LYS A 72 37.49 10.16 27.32
C LYS A 72 36.02 10.55 27.12
N VAL A 73 35.56 10.58 25.87
CA VAL A 73 34.15 10.87 25.52
C VAL A 73 33.22 9.79 26.10
N ALA A 74 33.62 8.52 26.03
CA ALA A 74 32.86 7.42 26.63
C ALA A 74 32.81 7.51 28.19
N ALA A 75 33.90 7.92 28.83
CA ALA A 75 34.01 8.00 30.29
C ALA A 75 33.22 9.18 30.90
N GLU A 76 33.17 10.33 30.23
CA GLU A 76 32.44 11.52 30.71
C GLU A 76 30.93 11.25 30.89
N HIS A 77 30.37 10.32 30.11
CA HIS A 77 28.95 9.94 30.17
C HIS A 77 28.62 8.78 31.14
N THR A 78 29.62 8.24 31.84
CA THR A 78 29.42 7.22 32.91
C THR A 78 29.24 7.81 34.30
N LYS A 79 29.49 9.12 34.48
CA LYS A 79 29.34 9.79 35.78
C LYS A 79 27.88 10.20 36.00
N VAL A 80 27.19 9.43 36.83
CA VAL A 80 25.87 9.78 37.40
C VAL A 80 25.97 11.15 38.10
N PRO A 81 25.12 12.16 37.77
CA PRO A 81 25.06 13.38 38.56
C PRO A 81 24.37 13.09 39.90
N LYS A 82 25.10 13.33 41.00
CA LYS A 82 24.49 13.45 42.34
C LYS A 82 23.53 14.64 42.34
N THR A 83 22.35 14.41 42.90
CA THR A 83 21.30 15.39 43.18
C THR A 83 21.83 16.63 43.91
N LYS A 84 21.50 17.83 43.40
CA LYS A 84 21.28 19.02 44.25
C LYS A 84 20.20 19.92 43.67
N THR A 85 19.35 20.35 44.58
CA THR A 85 18.16 21.17 44.52
C THR A 85 18.47 22.66 44.30
N ALA A 86 17.48 23.33 43.71
CA ALA A 86 17.04 24.71 43.94
C ALA A 86 17.79 25.93 43.34
N THR A 87 16.93 26.74 42.71
CA THR A 87 16.82 28.22 42.72
C THR A 87 17.57 29.12 41.72
N LYS A 88 16.71 29.78 40.90
CA LYS A 88 16.63 31.21 40.55
C LYS A 88 17.68 31.87 39.63
N ASN A 89 17.09 32.43 38.55
CA ASN A 89 17.16 33.83 38.10
C ASN A 89 18.02 34.23 36.88
N LYS A 90 17.27 34.83 35.94
CA LYS A 90 17.49 36.10 35.23
C LYS A 90 18.40 36.15 33.99
N THR A 91 17.72 36.40 32.86
CA THR A 91 17.95 37.47 31.87
C THR A 91 19.37 37.97 31.62
N ALA A 92 19.83 37.89 30.36
CA ALA A 92 20.47 39.02 29.67
C ALA A 92 20.44 38.83 28.14
N THR A 93 20.00 39.89 27.49
CA THR A 93 19.86 40.10 26.05
C THR A 93 21.14 40.73 25.47
N GLN A 94 21.34 40.52 24.16
CA GLN A 94 21.94 41.44 23.18
C GLN A 94 23.47 41.60 23.00
N LYS A 95 23.85 41.42 21.71
CA LYS A 95 24.62 42.30 20.80
C LYS A 95 26.14 42.11 20.56
N VAL A 96 26.42 41.72 19.31
CA VAL A 96 27.18 42.45 18.25
C VAL A 96 28.71 42.26 18.08
N ALA A 97 29.06 42.17 16.77
CA ALA A 97 30.33 42.43 16.05
C ALA A 97 31.13 41.17 15.65
N SER A 98 31.16 40.74 14.37
CA SER A 98 32.03 41.24 13.26
C SER A 98 33.48 41.53 13.72
N THR A 99 34.58 41.00 13.16
CA THR A 99 34.97 40.84 11.75
C THR A 99 36.36 40.15 11.68
N LYS A 100 36.71 39.61 10.49
CA LYS A 100 38.06 39.25 9.94
C LYS A 100 38.62 37.86 10.33
N LYS A 101 39.21 37.07 9.43
CA LYS A 101 39.62 37.24 8.01
C LYS A 101 40.00 35.86 7.41
N LYS A 102 39.57 35.62 6.17
CA LYS A 102 40.29 35.08 4.99
C LYS A 102 41.40 34.01 5.16
N ALA A 103 41.22 32.89 4.44
CA ALA A 103 42.06 32.31 3.36
C ALA A 103 41.87 30.78 3.33
N ALA A 104 41.74 30.04 2.21
CA ALA A 104 41.97 30.33 0.81
C ALA A 104 41.12 29.40 -0.08
N THR A 105 40.71 29.95 -1.22
CA THR A 105 40.08 29.33 -2.38
C THR A 105 41.16 28.74 -3.29
N GLN A 106 41.01 27.54 -3.85
CA GLN A 106 41.58 27.15 -5.15
C GLN A 106 40.98 25.83 -5.68
N LYS A 107 40.01 25.95 -6.61
CA LYS A 107 39.89 25.20 -7.89
C LYS A 107 38.46 25.34 -8.45
N LYS A 108 38.24 26.46 -9.15
CA LYS A 108 37.25 26.59 -10.24
C LYS A 108 38.01 27.17 -11.43
N ALA A 109 38.28 26.35 -12.44
CA ALA A 109 38.71 26.75 -13.77
C ALA A 109 38.42 25.61 -14.78
N ALA A 110 38.05 26.00 -16.00
CA ALA A 110 37.44 25.24 -17.09
C ALA A 110 35.99 24.79 -16.78
N THR A 111 34.94 25.36 -17.37
CA THR A 111 34.76 25.59 -18.82
C THR A 111 34.04 26.92 -19.07
N LYS A 112 34.73 27.86 -19.73
CA LYS A 112 34.08 28.95 -20.47
C LYS A 112 33.54 28.35 -21.76
N GLN A 113 32.23 28.24 -21.90
CA GLN A 113 31.57 28.25 -23.20
C GLN A 113 30.57 29.41 -23.21
N VAL A 114 30.99 30.44 -23.93
CA VAL A 114 30.23 31.49 -24.62
C VAL A 114 28.72 31.49 -24.34
N VAL A 115 28.30 32.25 -23.31
CA VAL A 115 26.96 32.84 -23.30
C VAL A 115 27.02 34.05 -24.22
N ALA A 116 26.67 33.85 -25.49
CA ALA A 116 26.26 34.96 -26.32
C ALA A 116 24.96 35.51 -25.72
N LYS A 117 25.03 36.69 -25.09
CA LYS A 117 23.85 37.53 -24.86
C LYS A 117 23.25 37.83 -26.23
N LYS A 118 22.28 37.03 -26.69
CA LYS A 118 21.36 37.46 -27.74
C LYS A 118 20.46 38.53 -27.10
N ALA A 119 20.56 39.74 -27.63
CA ALA A 119 19.70 40.85 -27.26
C ALA A 119 18.23 40.44 -27.41
N THR A 120 17.41 40.75 -26.40
CA THR A 120 15.97 40.84 -26.54
C THR A 120 15.65 41.89 -27.62
N PRO A 121 14.76 41.61 -28.59
CA PRO A 121 14.32 42.65 -29.51
C PRO A 121 13.58 43.73 -28.72
N ALA A 122 13.85 44.99 -29.05
CA ALA A 122 13.12 46.12 -28.51
C ALA A 122 11.61 45.96 -28.77
N LYS A 123 10.77 46.32 -27.79
CA LYS A 123 9.32 46.46 -27.96
C LYS A 123 9.06 47.33 -29.20
N GLY A 124 8.56 46.74 -30.27
CA GLY A 124 8.10 47.47 -31.46
C GLY A 124 8.69 47.07 -32.82
N THR A 125 9.40 45.95 -32.99
CA THR A 125 9.72 45.45 -34.34
C THR A 125 8.47 44.90 -35.01
N THR A 126 7.95 45.62 -36.01
CA THR A 126 6.86 45.15 -36.87
C THR A 126 7.34 43.92 -37.65
N ILE A 127 6.86 42.74 -37.26
CA ILE A 127 7.16 41.48 -37.93
C ILE A 127 6.61 41.59 -39.37
N LYS A 128 7.46 41.43 -40.39
CA LYS A 128 7.02 41.28 -41.79
C LYS A 128 6.50 39.86 -42.01
N LEU A 129 5.42 39.49 -41.33
CA LEU A 129 4.69 38.25 -41.58
C LEU A 129 3.62 38.53 -42.63
N ASP A 130 3.66 37.85 -43.77
CA ASP A 130 2.54 37.90 -44.73
C ASP A 130 1.37 37.10 -44.14
N VAL A 131 0.53 37.81 -43.38
CA VAL A 131 -0.64 37.24 -42.70
C VAL A 131 -1.63 36.62 -43.69
N LEU A 132 -1.72 37.16 -44.91
CA LEU A 132 -2.58 36.63 -45.96
C LEU A 132 -2.07 35.26 -46.45
N ASP A 133 -0.76 35.13 -46.65
CA ASP A 133 -0.14 33.86 -47.03
C ASP A 133 -0.24 32.79 -45.91
N VAL A 134 -0.06 33.19 -44.65
CA VAL A 134 -0.28 32.32 -43.48
C VAL A 134 -1.73 31.83 -43.42
N LEU A 135 -2.71 32.72 -43.59
CA LEU A 135 -4.12 32.36 -43.54
C LEU A 135 -4.55 31.48 -44.73
N LYS A 136 -3.99 31.71 -45.92
CA LYS A 136 -4.18 30.80 -47.07
C LYS A 136 -3.62 29.41 -46.79
N SER A 137 -2.44 29.34 -46.18
CA SER A 137 -1.79 28.06 -45.82
C SER A 137 -2.61 27.30 -44.78
N LEU A 138 -3.07 27.99 -43.72
CA LEU A 138 -3.97 27.44 -42.71
C LEU A 138 -5.31 26.97 -43.28
N ARG A 139 -5.92 27.75 -44.18
CA ARG A 139 -7.22 27.41 -44.81
C ARG A 139 -7.16 26.15 -45.67
N LYS A 140 -6.00 25.80 -46.24
CA LYS A 140 -5.80 24.54 -46.97
C LYS A 140 -5.83 23.32 -46.05
N LYS A 141 -5.52 23.50 -44.75
CA LYS A 141 -5.49 22.43 -43.74
C LYS A 141 -6.79 22.33 -42.93
N ALA A 142 -7.53 23.43 -42.81
CA ALA A 142 -8.81 23.47 -42.10
C ALA A 142 -9.96 22.83 -42.91
N SER A 143 -10.99 22.36 -42.21
CA SER A 143 -12.21 21.79 -42.80
C SER A 143 -13.49 22.38 -42.19
N GLY A 144 -14.57 22.44 -42.96
CA GLY A 144 -15.89 22.82 -42.47
C GLY A 144 -15.99 24.27 -41.97
N TYR A 145 -16.51 24.45 -40.76
CA TYR A 145 -16.74 25.76 -40.15
C TYR A 145 -15.45 26.60 -40.06
N ASP A 146 -14.36 26.00 -39.61
CA ASP A 146 -13.07 26.70 -39.44
C ASP A 146 -12.51 27.19 -40.80
N GLN A 147 -12.69 26.40 -41.86
CA GLN A 147 -12.26 26.78 -43.22
C GLN A 147 -13.06 27.98 -43.77
N ASN A 148 -14.34 28.05 -43.43
CA ASN A 148 -15.23 29.15 -43.79
C ASN A 148 -14.89 30.42 -43.01
N GLN A 149 -14.60 30.30 -41.70
CA GLN A 149 -14.18 31.41 -40.86
C GLN A 149 -12.87 32.04 -41.35
N LEU A 150 -11.87 31.22 -41.68
CA LEU A 150 -10.63 31.68 -42.33
C LEU A 150 -10.90 32.34 -43.68
N GLY A 151 -11.83 31.79 -44.47
CA GLY A 151 -12.25 32.37 -45.74
C GLY A 151 -12.87 33.77 -45.58
N GLN A 152 -13.67 33.99 -44.54
CA GLN A 152 -14.23 35.31 -44.21
C GLN A 152 -13.13 36.29 -43.76
N MET A 153 -12.17 35.83 -42.94
CA MET A 153 -11.01 36.64 -42.53
C MET A 153 -10.17 37.07 -43.74
N ILE A 154 -9.98 36.19 -44.73
CA ILE A 154 -9.31 36.49 -46.00
C ILE A 154 -10.06 37.55 -46.82
N LYS A 155 -11.39 37.48 -46.86
CA LYS A 155 -12.21 38.44 -47.60
C LYS A 155 -12.29 39.81 -46.92
N SER A 156 -12.17 39.90 -45.60
CA SER A 156 -12.33 41.14 -44.84
C SER A 156 -11.07 41.99 -44.67
N GLY A 157 -9.94 41.60 -45.27
CA GLY A 157 -8.71 42.42 -45.27
C GLY A 157 -7.93 42.43 -43.96
N HIS A 158 -8.16 41.45 -43.06
CA HIS A 158 -7.29 41.10 -41.92
C HIS A 158 -6.96 42.17 -40.84
N PRO A 159 -7.80 43.15 -40.48
CA PRO A 159 -7.35 44.28 -39.65
C PRO A 159 -7.01 43.94 -38.17
N LYS A 160 -7.29 42.72 -37.66
CA LYS A 160 -7.11 42.34 -36.24
C LYS A 160 -6.78 40.85 -36.00
N VAL A 161 -5.97 40.22 -36.85
CA VAL A 161 -5.62 38.81 -36.64
C VAL A 161 -4.60 38.70 -35.50
N ASP A 162 -5.04 38.15 -34.36
CA ASP A 162 -4.14 37.85 -33.25
C ASP A 162 -3.14 36.77 -33.69
N THR A 163 -1.86 37.13 -33.65
CA THR A 163 -0.77 36.23 -34.04
C THR A 163 -0.64 35.03 -33.10
N ALA A 164 -1.12 35.13 -31.85
CA ALA A 164 -1.23 33.98 -30.94
C ALA A 164 -2.28 32.96 -31.42
N GLU A 165 -3.37 33.43 -32.02
CA GLU A 165 -4.41 32.57 -32.59
C GLU A 165 -3.90 31.83 -33.85
N LEU A 166 -3.09 32.50 -34.68
CA LEU A 166 -2.42 31.85 -35.83
C LEU A 166 -1.49 30.73 -35.37
N PHE A 167 -0.70 30.98 -34.32
CA PHE A 167 0.17 29.97 -33.73
C PHE A 167 -0.64 28.78 -33.18
N ARG A 168 -1.72 29.06 -32.45
CA ARG A 168 -2.63 28.03 -31.94
C ARG A 168 -3.23 27.16 -33.05
N LEU A 169 -3.73 27.78 -34.13
CA LEU A 169 -4.30 27.07 -35.27
C LEU A 169 -3.26 26.25 -36.03
N ALA A 170 -2.03 26.76 -36.16
CA ALA A 170 -0.93 26.03 -36.78
C ALA A 170 -0.61 24.74 -36.02
N GLY A 171 -0.63 24.79 -34.68
CA GLY A 171 -0.51 23.59 -33.83
C GLY A 171 -1.69 22.64 -33.99
N LYS A 172 -2.94 23.16 -33.89
CA LYS A 172 -4.18 22.38 -34.01
C LYS A 172 -4.26 21.57 -35.32
N TRP A 173 -3.81 22.14 -36.44
CA TRP A 173 -3.91 21.51 -37.76
C TRP A 173 -2.59 20.93 -38.28
N ASN A 174 -1.57 20.84 -37.43
CA ASN A 174 -0.24 20.34 -37.81
C ASN A 174 0.31 21.03 -39.08
N ALA A 175 0.20 22.35 -39.14
CA ALA A 175 0.65 23.15 -40.28
C ALA A 175 2.14 23.49 -40.16
N VAL A 176 3.01 22.51 -40.46
CA VAL A 176 4.47 22.62 -40.34
C VAL A 176 5.03 23.81 -41.15
N ASP A 177 4.50 24.05 -42.34
CA ASP A 177 4.89 25.14 -43.22
C ASP A 177 4.59 26.52 -42.60
N VAL A 178 3.44 26.65 -41.93
CA VAL A 178 3.08 27.86 -41.20
C VAL A 178 4.01 28.07 -40.01
N VAL A 179 4.33 27.02 -39.24
CA VAL A 179 5.25 27.11 -38.10
C VAL A 179 6.64 27.52 -38.55
N LYS A 180 7.16 26.97 -39.67
CA LYS A 180 8.43 27.40 -40.25
C LYS A 180 8.43 28.89 -40.59
N LYS A 181 7.37 29.38 -41.24
CA LYS A 181 7.22 30.82 -41.54
C LYS A 181 7.22 31.67 -40.27
N LEU A 182 6.59 31.21 -39.18
CA LEU A 182 6.61 31.90 -37.88
C LEU A 182 8.02 31.91 -37.26
N VAL A 183 8.77 30.80 -37.36
CA VAL A 183 10.17 30.73 -36.89
C VAL A 183 11.06 31.68 -37.70
N ASP A 184 10.95 31.66 -39.03
CA ASP A 184 11.71 32.54 -39.93
C ASP A 184 11.41 34.02 -39.68
N ALA A 185 10.18 34.33 -39.27
CA ALA A 185 9.74 35.67 -38.90
C ALA A 185 10.14 36.09 -37.47
N HIS A 186 10.90 35.26 -36.74
CA HIS A 186 11.28 35.48 -35.34
C HIS A 186 10.07 35.72 -34.41
N PHE A 187 8.99 34.98 -34.63
CA PHE A 187 7.80 35.05 -33.80
C PHE A 187 8.12 34.69 -32.33
N ASP A 188 7.60 35.48 -31.39
CA ASP A 188 7.74 35.19 -29.95
C ASP A 188 6.70 34.15 -29.51
N PHE A 189 7.11 32.88 -29.52
CA PHE A 189 6.26 31.76 -29.11
C PHE A 189 5.85 31.81 -27.63
N ASN A 190 6.59 32.51 -26.77
CA ASN A 190 6.31 32.60 -25.33
C ASN A 190 5.17 33.59 -25.06
N ALA A 191 5.11 34.70 -25.80
CA ALA A 191 4.01 35.66 -25.72
C ALA A 191 2.64 35.00 -26.04
N ALA A 192 2.62 34.06 -26.99
CA ALA A 192 1.43 33.28 -27.32
C ALA A 192 1.18 32.10 -26.36
N GLY A 193 2.25 31.52 -25.79
CA GLY A 193 2.20 30.44 -24.81
C GLY A 193 1.52 30.82 -23.49
N ASN A 194 1.47 32.11 -23.16
CA ASN A 194 0.83 32.63 -21.95
C ASN A 194 -0.71 32.45 -21.91
N ASN A 195 -1.32 32.09 -23.05
CA ASN A 195 -2.75 31.79 -23.15
C ASN A 195 -3.09 30.29 -22.97
N GLY A 196 -2.11 29.43 -22.68
CA GLY A 196 -2.32 28.06 -22.16
C GLY A 196 -3.01 27.06 -23.09
N LYS A 197 -3.07 27.31 -24.41
CA LYS A 197 -3.86 26.49 -25.36
C LYS A 197 -3.10 26.00 -26.60
N PHE A 198 -1.79 26.20 -26.68
CA PHE A 198 -1.02 25.65 -27.78
C PHE A 198 -0.76 24.15 -27.54
N TYR A 199 -1.15 23.33 -28.51
CA TYR A 199 -0.89 21.91 -28.56
C TYR A 199 -0.68 21.48 -30.00
N THR A 200 0.27 20.57 -30.22
CA THR A 200 0.38 19.79 -31.44
C THR A 200 0.77 18.36 -31.10
N ALA A 201 0.26 17.42 -31.90
CA ALA A 201 0.63 16.03 -31.86
C ALA A 201 1.82 15.70 -32.77
N ASP A 202 2.33 16.69 -33.52
CA ASP A 202 3.41 16.53 -34.51
C ASP A 202 4.79 16.78 -33.88
N PRO A 203 5.66 15.76 -33.77
CA PRO A 203 6.99 15.92 -33.20
C PRO A 203 7.90 16.90 -33.94
N THR A 204 7.69 17.11 -35.24
CA THR A 204 8.44 18.06 -36.06
C THR A 204 8.10 19.47 -35.62
N ILE A 205 6.82 19.78 -35.45
CA ILE A 205 6.38 21.09 -34.94
C ILE A 205 6.88 21.27 -33.51
N THR A 206 6.75 20.24 -32.66
CA THR A 206 7.27 20.27 -31.29
C THR A 206 8.73 20.69 -31.25
N LYS A 207 9.57 20.01 -32.05
CA LYS A 207 11.00 20.30 -32.12
C LYS A 207 11.28 21.71 -32.66
N LEU A 208 10.62 22.13 -33.74
CA LEU A 208 10.81 23.47 -34.33
C LEU A 208 10.51 24.58 -33.33
N VAL A 209 9.41 24.45 -32.59
CA VAL A 209 8.99 25.45 -31.60
C VAL A 209 9.95 25.51 -30.41
N ILE A 210 10.42 24.35 -29.92
CA ILE A 210 11.42 24.27 -28.85
C ILE A 210 12.76 24.87 -29.30
N ASP A 211 13.24 24.48 -30.49
CA ASP A 211 14.50 24.98 -31.07
C ASP A 211 14.46 26.49 -31.32
N ALA A 212 13.27 27.05 -31.56
CA ALA A 212 13.03 28.49 -31.70
C ALA A 212 12.97 29.26 -30.37
N GLY A 213 13.14 28.60 -29.23
CA GLY A 213 13.26 29.24 -27.91
C GLY A 213 11.95 29.30 -27.10
N PHE A 214 11.00 28.41 -27.36
CA PHE A 214 9.81 28.26 -26.51
C PHE A 214 10.20 27.71 -25.12
N ASP A 215 9.80 28.40 -24.06
CA ASP A 215 10.04 28.01 -22.68
C ASP A 215 9.02 26.93 -22.25
N VAL A 216 9.40 25.68 -22.47
CA VAL A 216 8.61 24.51 -22.09
C VAL A 216 8.39 24.42 -20.57
N LYS A 217 9.34 24.92 -19.76
CA LYS A 217 9.21 24.88 -18.30
C LYS A 217 8.10 25.79 -17.82
N GLN A 218 7.96 26.96 -18.44
CA GLN A 218 6.97 27.95 -18.05
C GLN A 218 5.61 27.75 -18.74
N HIS A 219 5.61 27.29 -20.00
CA HIS A 219 4.43 27.29 -20.86
C HIS A 219 4.05 25.91 -21.44
N GLY A 220 4.81 24.86 -21.15
CA GLY A 220 4.62 23.53 -21.75
C GLY A 220 3.61 22.62 -21.03
N HIS A 221 3.00 23.07 -19.93
CA HIS A 221 2.17 22.24 -19.05
C HIS A 221 0.92 21.66 -19.72
N ALA A 222 0.05 22.50 -20.28
CA ALA A 222 -1.11 22.04 -21.07
C ALA A 222 -0.70 21.18 -22.27
N TRP A 223 0.45 21.45 -22.88
CA TRP A 223 0.94 20.70 -24.02
C TRP A 223 1.35 19.27 -23.62
N ILE A 224 2.14 19.11 -22.56
CA ILE A 224 2.54 17.77 -22.09
C ILE A 224 1.32 16.99 -21.57
N ALA A 225 0.40 17.64 -20.84
CA ALA A 225 -0.84 17.00 -20.37
C ALA A 225 -1.69 16.48 -21.53
N THR A 226 -1.86 17.28 -22.59
CA THR A 226 -2.61 16.89 -23.79
C THR A 226 -1.88 15.82 -24.61
N ALA A 227 -0.55 15.91 -24.71
CA ALA A 227 0.26 14.89 -25.39
C ALA A 227 0.19 13.54 -24.65
N ALA A 228 0.19 13.60 -23.32
CA ALA A 228 0.10 12.44 -22.46
C ALA A 228 -1.25 11.73 -22.59
N SER A 229 -2.37 12.46 -22.52
CA SER A 229 -3.72 11.88 -22.68
C SER A 229 -3.94 11.27 -24.08
N GLN A 230 -3.43 11.93 -25.13
CA GLN A 230 -3.55 11.45 -26.51
C GLN A 230 -2.57 10.32 -26.87
N GLY A 231 -1.68 9.91 -25.96
CA GLY A 231 -0.73 8.84 -26.23
C GLY A 231 0.30 9.22 -27.30
N LYS A 232 0.92 10.40 -27.18
CA LYS A 232 1.96 10.89 -28.11
C LYS A 232 3.36 10.77 -27.48
N PRO A 233 3.94 9.55 -27.40
CA PRO A 233 5.19 9.30 -26.67
C PRO A 233 6.34 10.18 -27.16
N ARG A 234 6.49 10.34 -28.48
CA ARG A 234 7.56 11.17 -29.05
C ARG A 234 7.43 12.65 -28.71
N VAL A 235 6.20 13.19 -28.63
CA VAL A 235 5.98 14.58 -28.22
C VAL A 235 6.27 14.74 -26.72
N VAL A 236 5.82 13.79 -25.89
CA VAL A 236 6.11 13.77 -24.45
C VAL A 236 7.61 13.72 -24.20
N GLU A 237 8.35 12.85 -24.89
CA GLU A 237 9.81 12.74 -24.79
C GLU A 237 10.51 14.08 -25.10
N LEU A 238 10.11 14.75 -26.19
CA LEU A 238 10.68 16.06 -26.56
C LEU A 238 10.39 17.14 -25.51
N LEU A 239 9.17 17.17 -24.97
CA LEU A 239 8.78 18.14 -23.94
C LEU A 239 9.51 17.88 -22.61
N LEU A 240 9.64 16.63 -22.20
CA LEU A 240 10.40 16.24 -21.00
C LEU A 240 11.89 16.59 -21.16
N ALA A 241 12.48 16.31 -22.32
CA ALA A 241 13.86 16.69 -22.64
C ALA A 241 14.09 18.22 -22.61
N ALA A 242 13.07 19.00 -22.96
CA ALA A 242 13.07 20.46 -22.85
C ALA A 242 12.74 20.98 -21.44
N GLY A 243 12.50 20.09 -20.47
CA GLY A 243 12.33 20.41 -19.06
C GLY A 243 10.88 20.52 -18.58
N ALA A 244 9.90 20.03 -19.35
CA ALA A 244 8.53 19.91 -18.86
C ALA A 244 8.48 19.11 -17.55
N CYS A 245 7.67 19.56 -16.59
CA CYS A 245 7.44 18.81 -15.36
C CYS A 245 6.61 17.56 -15.66
N PRO A 246 7.08 16.34 -15.33
CA PRO A 246 6.36 15.10 -15.60
C PRO A 246 5.12 14.92 -14.69
N ASN A 247 5.06 15.66 -13.57
CA ASN A 247 3.95 15.62 -12.61
C ASN A 247 3.38 17.02 -12.35
N HIS A 248 2.80 17.62 -13.40
CA HIS A 248 2.15 18.92 -13.31
C HIS A 248 0.62 18.78 -13.32
N PHE A 249 -0.04 19.59 -12.50
CA PHE A 249 -1.48 19.81 -12.54
C PHE A 249 -1.82 20.99 -13.43
N GLU A 250 -2.52 20.75 -14.53
CA GLU A 250 -2.99 21.81 -15.41
C GLU A 250 -4.50 22.07 -15.21
N SER A 251 -4.89 23.34 -15.15
CA SER A 251 -6.29 23.72 -14.99
C SER A 251 -7.11 23.28 -16.21
N GLY A 252 -8.17 22.50 -15.96
CA GLY A 252 -9.03 21.95 -17.01
C GLY A 252 -8.53 20.66 -17.65
N TYR A 253 -7.31 20.20 -17.32
CA TYR A 253 -6.79 18.90 -17.77
C TYR A 253 -6.50 17.95 -16.60
N GLY A 254 -6.13 18.45 -15.42
CA GLY A 254 -5.76 17.61 -14.26
C GLY A 254 -4.28 17.26 -14.24
N TRP A 255 -3.93 16.21 -13.49
CA TRP A 255 -2.55 15.73 -13.36
C TRP A 255 -2.11 14.97 -14.60
N THR A 256 -0.93 15.30 -15.12
CA THR A 256 -0.39 14.75 -16.37
C THR A 256 -0.29 13.22 -16.34
N LEU A 257 0.20 12.65 -15.23
CA LEU A 257 0.31 11.21 -15.04
C LEU A 257 -1.06 10.52 -14.97
N ASP A 258 -1.99 11.05 -14.16
CA ASP A 258 -3.32 10.48 -13.98
C ASP A 258 -4.10 10.41 -15.30
N ASN A 259 -3.98 11.43 -16.15
CA ASN A 259 -4.58 11.42 -17.48
C ASN A 259 -4.03 10.32 -18.38
N ALA A 260 -2.71 10.12 -18.38
CA ALA A 260 -2.09 9.04 -19.14
C ALA A 260 -2.55 7.67 -18.64
N ILE A 261 -2.75 7.52 -17.33
CA ILE A 261 -3.26 6.29 -16.71
C ILE A 261 -4.72 6.04 -17.09
N ASN A 262 -5.59 7.04 -16.94
CA ASN A 262 -7.02 6.95 -17.28
C ASN A 262 -7.22 6.52 -18.75
N GLU A 263 -6.43 7.10 -19.64
CA GLU A 263 -6.48 6.80 -21.07
C GLU A 263 -5.78 5.47 -21.44
N GLY A 264 -5.03 4.86 -20.52
CA GLY A 264 -4.32 3.60 -20.76
C GLY A 264 -3.08 3.76 -21.64
N ARG A 265 -2.39 4.90 -21.57
CA ARG A 265 -1.22 5.21 -22.40
C ARG A 265 0.05 4.62 -21.76
N THR A 266 0.19 3.30 -21.76
CA THR A 266 1.27 2.62 -21.03
C THR A 266 2.67 3.14 -21.34
N GLU A 267 2.99 3.36 -22.62
CA GLU A 267 4.29 3.90 -23.03
C GLU A 267 4.54 5.32 -22.49
N VAL A 268 3.52 6.18 -22.53
CA VAL A 268 3.58 7.53 -21.98
C VAL A 268 3.75 7.49 -20.46
N VAL A 269 3.01 6.63 -19.76
CA VAL A 269 3.13 6.46 -18.31
C VAL A 269 4.57 6.08 -17.95
N LYS A 270 5.17 5.12 -18.66
CA LYS A 270 6.58 4.73 -18.47
C LYS A 270 7.52 5.93 -18.66
N LEU A 271 7.36 6.71 -19.74
CA LEU A 271 8.16 7.91 -19.98
C LEU A 271 8.04 8.97 -18.87
N LEU A 272 6.83 9.20 -18.35
CA LEU A 272 6.61 10.16 -17.26
C LEU A 272 7.25 9.67 -15.96
N VAL A 273 7.16 8.38 -15.67
CA VAL A 273 7.78 7.76 -14.48
C VAL A 273 9.31 7.79 -14.59
N ASP A 274 9.88 7.47 -15.74
CA ASP A 274 11.32 7.57 -16.00
C ASP A 274 11.85 9.00 -15.85
N ALA A 275 10.99 10.00 -16.13
CA ALA A 275 11.29 11.41 -15.91
C ALA A 275 11.08 11.88 -14.44
N GLY A 276 10.60 11.00 -13.55
CA GLY A 276 10.46 11.26 -12.12
C GLY A 276 9.03 11.54 -11.63
N ALA A 277 7.99 11.23 -12.41
CA ALA A 277 6.63 11.18 -11.87
C ALA A 277 6.49 10.02 -10.86
N ASP A 278 5.70 10.22 -9.80
CA ASP A 278 5.43 9.19 -8.78
C ASP A 278 4.30 8.26 -9.25
N PRO A 279 4.59 6.97 -9.55
CA PRO A 279 3.57 6.02 -9.99
C PRO A 279 2.79 5.38 -8.83
N VAL A 280 3.16 5.63 -7.57
CA VAL A 280 2.64 4.89 -6.41
C VAL A 280 1.61 5.71 -5.65
N ASN A 281 1.92 6.96 -5.35
CA ASN A 281 1.09 7.77 -4.48
C ASN A 281 0.02 8.55 -5.26
N PRO A 282 -1.16 8.79 -4.66
CA PRO A 282 -2.16 9.70 -5.23
C PRO A 282 -1.58 11.08 -5.52
N SER A 283 -1.94 11.65 -6.66
CA SER A 283 -1.52 13.01 -7.06
C SER A 283 -1.99 14.09 -6.08
N GLN A 284 -3.08 13.83 -5.35
CA GLN A 284 -3.57 14.63 -4.24
C GLN A 284 -4.06 13.74 -3.10
N LYS A 285 -3.93 14.24 -1.87
CA LYS A 285 -4.43 13.54 -0.69
C LYS A 285 -5.93 13.32 -0.82
N GLY A 286 -6.38 12.07 -0.68
CA GLY A 286 -7.80 11.71 -0.75
C GLY A 286 -8.27 11.31 -2.15
N GLU A 287 -7.52 11.60 -3.20
CA GLU A 287 -7.83 11.11 -4.55
C GLU A 287 -7.51 9.62 -4.70
N PRO A 288 -8.10 8.93 -5.70
CA PRO A 288 -7.72 7.57 -6.04
C PRO A 288 -6.22 7.45 -6.32
N SER A 289 -5.62 6.34 -5.88
CA SER A 289 -4.23 6.03 -6.23
C SER A 289 -4.07 5.76 -7.73
N PRO A 290 -2.86 5.90 -8.31
CA PRO A 290 -2.60 5.51 -9.69
C PRO A 290 -3.08 4.09 -10.04
N ILE A 291 -2.88 3.13 -9.14
CA ILE A 291 -3.34 1.75 -9.32
C ILE A 291 -4.86 1.62 -9.26
N SER A 292 -5.53 2.42 -8.40
CA SER A 292 -6.99 2.52 -8.36
C SER A 292 -7.56 3.06 -9.68
N LEU A 293 -6.95 4.10 -10.27
CA LEU A 293 -7.35 4.64 -11.57
C LEU A 293 -7.17 3.61 -12.70
N ALA A 294 -6.03 2.91 -12.72
CA ALA A 294 -5.76 1.86 -13.72
C ALA A 294 -6.77 0.70 -13.62
N ALA A 295 -7.08 0.28 -12.38
CA ALA A 295 -8.02 -0.78 -12.07
C ALA A 295 -9.45 -0.41 -12.51
N GLN A 296 -9.92 0.79 -12.12
CA GLN A 296 -11.23 1.31 -12.52
C GLN A 296 -11.40 1.32 -14.04
N ASN A 297 -10.38 1.77 -14.77
CA ASN A 297 -10.43 1.92 -16.23
C ASN A 297 -10.07 0.63 -17.00
N GLY A 298 -9.92 -0.51 -16.32
CA GLY A 298 -9.68 -1.80 -16.96
C GLY A 298 -8.31 -1.93 -17.63
N LYS A 299 -7.30 -1.17 -17.17
CA LYS A 299 -5.97 -1.10 -17.81
C LYS A 299 -5.03 -2.14 -17.22
N LEU A 300 -5.22 -3.42 -17.58
CA LEU A 300 -4.48 -4.54 -17.00
C LEU A 300 -2.94 -4.38 -17.07
N GLU A 301 -2.40 -3.99 -18.23
CA GLU A 301 -0.95 -3.78 -18.39
C GLU A 301 -0.42 -2.68 -17.44
N LEU A 302 -1.21 -1.63 -17.21
CA LEU A 302 -0.84 -0.58 -16.25
C LEU A 302 -0.94 -1.08 -14.81
N VAL A 303 -1.94 -1.89 -14.46
CA VAL A 303 -2.02 -2.49 -13.12
C VAL A 303 -0.76 -3.32 -12.84
N ASP A 304 -0.34 -4.17 -13.77
CA ASP A 304 0.88 -4.98 -13.63
C ASP A 304 2.13 -4.10 -13.49
N PHE A 305 2.26 -3.05 -14.31
CA PHE A 305 3.36 -2.10 -14.24
C PHE A 305 3.41 -1.36 -12.88
N LEU A 306 2.27 -0.87 -12.40
CA LEU A 306 2.19 -0.11 -11.15
C LEU A 306 2.48 -1.01 -9.93
N LEU A 307 2.02 -2.27 -9.94
CA LEU A 307 2.38 -3.26 -8.93
C LEU A 307 3.89 -3.55 -8.90
N GLN A 308 4.51 -3.68 -10.08
CA GLN A 308 5.97 -3.84 -10.20
C GLN A 308 6.73 -2.61 -9.69
N ALA A 309 6.16 -1.42 -9.85
CA ALA A 309 6.70 -0.18 -9.30
C ALA A 309 6.49 -0.03 -7.78
N GLY A 310 5.84 -1.00 -7.12
CA GLY A 310 5.63 -1.03 -5.67
C GLY A 310 4.34 -0.35 -5.19
N ALA A 311 3.35 -0.16 -6.07
CA ALA A 311 2.05 0.37 -5.67
C ALA A 311 1.34 -0.55 -4.67
N ASP A 312 0.84 0.02 -3.57
CA ASP A 312 0.03 -0.70 -2.59
C ASP A 312 -1.45 -0.68 -3.03
N PRO A 313 -2.06 -1.83 -3.39
CA PRO A 313 -3.46 -1.87 -3.82
C PRO A 313 -4.46 -1.52 -2.72
N ASN A 314 -4.01 -1.40 -1.47
CA ASN A 314 -4.82 -1.15 -0.28
C ASN A 314 -5.00 0.34 0.07
N ILE A 315 -4.42 1.25 -0.71
CA ILE A 315 -4.59 2.70 -0.49
C ILE A 315 -6.05 3.07 -0.79
N GLN A 316 -6.74 3.59 0.22
CA GLN A 316 -8.11 4.09 0.10
C GLN A 316 -8.14 5.58 -0.25
N SER A 317 -9.00 5.93 -1.20
CA SER A 317 -9.45 7.31 -1.45
C SER A 317 -10.23 7.88 -0.26
N ASP A 318 -10.59 9.16 -0.33
CA ASP A 318 -11.42 9.83 0.68
C ASP A 318 -12.83 9.25 0.78
N ASN A 319 -13.30 8.47 -0.19
CA ASN A 319 -14.57 7.75 -0.06
C ASN A 319 -14.39 6.35 0.54
N GLY A 320 -13.15 5.94 0.84
CA GLY A 320 -12.80 4.61 1.34
C GLY A 320 -12.69 3.55 0.24
N PHE A 321 -12.64 3.94 -1.04
CA PHE A 321 -12.47 3.00 -2.14
C PHE A 321 -10.99 2.76 -2.42
N ASP A 322 -10.61 1.49 -2.49
CA ASP A 322 -9.27 1.03 -2.90
C ASP A 322 -9.29 0.43 -4.32
N ALA A 323 -8.15 -0.05 -4.81
CA ALA A 323 -8.04 -0.59 -6.18
C ALA A 323 -8.94 -1.81 -6.43
N LEU A 324 -9.16 -2.65 -5.41
CA LEU A 324 -9.98 -3.85 -5.56
C LEU A 324 -11.47 -3.51 -5.68
N MET A 325 -11.97 -2.56 -4.88
CA MET A 325 -13.33 -2.04 -5.01
C MET A 325 -13.54 -1.33 -6.35
N GLU A 326 -12.55 -0.56 -6.79
CA GLU A 326 -12.55 0.15 -8.07
C GLU A 326 -12.62 -0.80 -9.28
N ALA A 327 -11.82 -1.86 -9.30
CA ALA A 327 -11.93 -2.92 -10.31
C ALA A 327 -13.31 -3.61 -10.26
N SER A 328 -13.83 -3.84 -9.05
CA SER A 328 -15.06 -4.62 -8.85
C SER A 328 -16.33 -3.86 -9.23
N ARG A 329 -16.32 -2.52 -9.24
CA ARG A 329 -17.50 -1.70 -9.55
C ARG A 329 -17.67 -1.37 -11.04
N VAL A 330 -16.83 -1.91 -11.92
CA VAL A 330 -16.86 -1.63 -13.36
C VAL A 330 -17.04 -2.93 -14.15
N LYS A 331 -17.71 -2.86 -15.30
CA LYS A 331 -17.81 -4.00 -16.23
C LYS A 331 -16.72 -3.91 -17.28
N GLY A 332 -16.10 -5.04 -17.60
CA GLY A 332 -15.14 -5.14 -18.70
C GLY A 332 -14.49 -6.51 -18.74
N ALA A 333 -14.10 -6.95 -19.94
CA ALA A 333 -13.50 -8.27 -20.14
C ALA A 333 -12.19 -8.46 -19.34
N ALA A 334 -11.44 -7.38 -19.10
CA ALA A 334 -10.20 -7.40 -18.32
C ALA A 334 -10.43 -7.45 -16.79
N GLN A 335 -11.63 -7.12 -16.30
CA GLN A 335 -11.85 -6.91 -14.86
C GLN A 335 -11.61 -8.17 -13.99
N PRO A 336 -12.06 -9.38 -14.38
CA PRO A 336 -11.77 -10.58 -13.59
C PRO A 336 -10.25 -10.83 -13.44
N GLU A 337 -9.46 -10.51 -14.46
CA GLU A 337 -8.01 -10.68 -14.42
C GLU A 337 -7.32 -9.60 -13.58
N ILE A 338 -7.78 -8.34 -13.68
CA ILE A 338 -7.31 -7.26 -12.81
C ILE A 338 -7.57 -7.60 -11.34
N VAL A 339 -8.78 -8.08 -11.01
CA VAL A 339 -9.14 -8.50 -9.66
C VAL A 339 -8.22 -9.63 -9.18
N ARG A 340 -7.95 -10.65 -10.00
CA ARG A 340 -6.98 -11.72 -9.67
C ARG A 340 -5.58 -11.18 -9.41
N ARG A 341 -5.10 -10.23 -10.24
CA ARG A 341 -3.77 -9.60 -10.05
C ARG A 341 -3.70 -8.82 -8.75
N LEU A 342 -4.70 -8.01 -8.45
CA LEU A 342 -4.76 -7.23 -7.21
C LEU A 342 -4.80 -8.15 -5.97
N LEU A 343 -5.63 -9.20 -5.98
CA LEU A 343 -5.69 -10.17 -4.89
C LEU A 343 -4.38 -10.94 -4.71
N SER A 344 -3.74 -11.36 -5.80
CA SER A 344 -2.42 -12.02 -5.78
C SER A 344 -1.32 -11.10 -5.24
N ALA A 345 -1.46 -9.79 -5.43
CA ALA A 345 -0.58 -8.76 -4.88
C ALA A 345 -0.93 -8.36 -3.42
N GLY A 346 -1.92 -9.01 -2.79
CA GLY A 346 -2.28 -8.76 -1.40
C GLY A 346 -3.30 -7.65 -1.19
N ALA A 347 -4.16 -7.37 -2.17
CA ALA A 347 -5.32 -6.52 -1.96
C ALA A 347 -6.30 -7.12 -0.93
N ASP A 348 -6.76 -6.30 0.01
CA ASP A 348 -7.62 -6.71 1.11
C ASP A 348 -9.11 -6.65 0.72
N TYR A 349 -9.69 -7.81 0.48
CA TYR A 349 -11.12 -7.94 0.19
C TYR A 349 -12.02 -7.73 1.43
N PHE A 350 -11.43 -7.52 2.62
CA PHE A 350 -12.10 -7.07 3.85
C PHE A 350 -12.06 -5.57 4.05
N HIS A 351 -11.53 -4.79 3.11
CA HIS A 351 -11.80 -3.37 3.15
C HIS A 351 -13.27 -3.08 2.92
N ALA A 352 -13.73 -2.03 3.59
CA ALA A 352 -15.02 -1.43 3.36
C ALA A 352 -14.83 0.07 3.16
N SER A 353 -15.59 0.63 2.23
CA SER A 353 -15.62 2.07 2.02
C SER A 353 -16.22 2.80 3.23
N LYS A 354 -16.18 4.14 3.24
CA LYS A 354 -16.74 4.92 4.37
C LYS A 354 -18.24 4.67 4.59
N VAL A 355 -18.94 4.20 3.57
CA VAL A 355 -20.36 3.82 3.62
C VAL A 355 -20.57 2.31 3.69
N GLY A 356 -19.52 1.53 3.98
CA GLY A 356 -19.59 0.09 4.19
C GLY A 356 -19.50 -0.78 2.93
N TRP A 357 -19.21 -0.21 1.75
CA TRP A 357 -19.16 -1.01 0.52
C TRP A 357 -17.91 -1.87 0.48
N THR A 358 -18.08 -3.17 0.24
CA THR A 358 -16.99 -4.11 -0.01
C THR A 358 -16.81 -4.34 -1.50
N ALA A 359 -15.67 -4.92 -1.91
CA ALA A 359 -15.45 -5.32 -3.31
C ALA A 359 -16.56 -6.25 -3.83
N LEU A 360 -17.03 -7.19 -3.00
CA LEU A 360 -18.11 -8.11 -3.38
C LEU A 360 -19.46 -7.40 -3.57
N MET A 361 -19.77 -6.39 -2.73
CA MET A 361 -20.96 -5.56 -2.91
C MET A 361 -20.88 -4.73 -4.20
N CYS A 362 -19.71 -4.16 -4.49
CA CYS A 362 -19.45 -3.44 -5.75
C CYS A 362 -19.67 -4.33 -6.97
N ALA A 363 -19.14 -5.57 -6.94
CA ALA A 363 -19.34 -6.56 -8.00
C ALA A 363 -20.81 -6.97 -8.14
N ALA A 364 -21.48 -7.20 -7.01
CA ALA A 364 -22.89 -7.57 -6.98
C ALA A 364 -23.80 -6.49 -7.60
N GLN A 365 -23.54 -5.23 -7.28
CA GLN A 365 -24.32 -4.09 -7.81
C GLN A 365 -23.96 -3.74 -9.26
N PHE A 366 -22.67 -3.49 -9.54
CA PHE A 366 -22.24 -2.86 -10.78
C PHE A 366 -21.44 -3.79 -11.70
N GLY A 367 -20.64 -4.69 -11.12
CA GLY A 367 -19.71 -5.56 -11.85
C GLY A 367 -20.34 -6.75 -12.56
N SER A 368 -19.48 -7.70 -12.94
CA SER A 368 -19.84 -8.97 -13.59
C SER A 368 -19.86 -10.15 -12.61
N SER A 369 -20.58 -11.19 -13.00
CA SER A 369 -20.64 -12.46 -12.26
C SER A 369 -19.26 -13.13 -12.14
N ASP A 370 -18.39 -12.96 -13.13
CA ASP A 370 -17.01 -13.47 -13.09
C ASP A 370 -16.20 -12.84 -11.96
N VAL A 371 -16.35 -11.53 -11.72
CA VAL A 371 -15.68 -10.85 -10.61
C VAL A 371 -16.19 -11.36 -9.26
N ILE A 372 -17.51 -11.58 -9.12
CA ILE A 372 -18.10 -12.20 -7.92
C ILE A 372 -17.45 -13.56 -7.66
N GLN A 373 -17.34 -14.38 -8.70
CA GLN A 373 -16.73 -15.71 -8.58
C GLN A 373 -15.26 -15.61 -8.13
N VAL A 374 -14.46 -14.75 -8.75
CA VAL A 374 -13.05 -14.55 -8.34
C VAL A 374 -12.93 -14.13 -6.89
N LEU A 375 -13.72 -13.15 -6.44
CA LEU A 375 -13.67 -12.66 -5.06
C LEU A 375 -14.02 -13.77 -4.06
N VAL A 376 -15.06 -14.55 -4.33
CA VAL A 376 -15.48 -15.66 -3.46
C VAL A 376 -14.47 -16.81 -3.47
N GLU A 377 -13.86 -17.13 -4.62
CA GLU A 377 -12.76 -18.10 -4.73
C GLU A 377 -11.54 -17.70 -3.89
N HIS A 378 -11.30 -16.39 -3.72
CA HIS A 378 -10.24 -15.84 -2.87
C HIS A 378 -10.68 -15.62 -1.41
N GLY A 379 -11.86 -16.10 -1.02
CA GLY A 379 -12.31 -16.12 0.37
C GLY A 379 -13.17 -14.94 0.80
N ALA A 380 -13.66 -14.10 -0.12
CA ALA A 380 -14.64 -13.06 0.22
C ALA A 380 -15.92 -13.69 0.79
N ASP A 381 -16.33 -13.26 1.99
CA ASP A 381 -17.52 -13.77 2.65
C ASP A 381 -18.79 -13.26 1.93
N VAL A 382 -19.48 -14.19 1.28
CA VAL A 382 -20.73 -13.94 0.54
C VAL A 382 -21.85 -13.38 1.43
N ASN A 383 -21.76 -13.62 2.74
CA ASN A 383 -22.74 -13.25 3.74
C ASN A 383 -22.28 -12.11 4.65
N TRP A 384 -21.18 -11.42 4.29
CA TRP A 384 -20.72 -10.32 5.10
C TRP A 384 -21.73 -9.17 5.12
N VAL A 385 -22.17 -8.83 6.33
CA VAL A 385 -23.08 -7.73 6.61
C VAL A 385 -22.28 -6.49 7.01
N THR A 386 -22.46 -5.40 6.28
CA THR A 386 -21.93 -4.08 6.61
C THR A 386 -23.07 -3.06 6.73
N GLU A 387 -22.72 -1.81 7.00
CA GLU A 387 -23.65 -0.66 6.95
C GLU A 387 -24.36 -0.49 5.60
N ALA A 388 -23.78 -1.03 4.52
CA ALA A 388 -24.39 -1.04 3.18
C ALA A 388 -25.31 -2.25 2.94
N GLY A 389 -25.40 -3.19 3.89
CA GLY A 389 -26.15 -4.44 3.77
C GLY A 389 -25.25 -5.63 3.43
N THR A 390 -25.71 -6.54 2.57
CA THR A 390 -24.96 -7.68 2.03
C THR A 390 -24.75 -7.54 0.52
N ALA A 391 -23.88 -8.36 -0.07
CA ALA A 391 -23.76 -8.43 -1.52
C ALA A 391 -25.11 -8.77 -2.20
N LEU A 392 -25.91 -9.64 -1.59
CA LEU A 392 -27.21 -10.02 -2.11
C LEU A 392 -28.23 -8.87 -2.03
N THR A 393 -28.23 -8.06 -0.96
CA THR A 393 -29.10 -6.87 -0.89
C THR A 393 -28.67 -5.80 -1.91
N SER A 394 -27.37 -5.67 -2.18
CA SER A 394 -26.86 -4.77 -3.23
C SER A 394 -27.30 -5.21 -4.63
N ALA A 395 -27.26 -6.51 -4.94
CA ALA A 395 -27.79 -7.07 -6.18
C ALA A 395 -29.32 -6.88 -6.28
N ALA A 396 -30.04 -7.11 -5.18
CA ALA A 396 -31.48 -6.96 -5.07
C ALA A 396 -31.94 -5.51 -5.31
N LYS A 397 -31.28 -4.53 -4.71
CA LYS A 397 -31.58 -3.09 -4.90
C LYS A 397 -31.55 -2.67 -6.37
N ASN A 398 -30.68 -3.28 -7.18
CA ASN A 398 -30.40 -2.85 -8.55
C ASN A 398 -30.90 -3.85 -9.60
N ASN A 399 -31.83 -4.73 -9.21
CA ASN A 399 -32.41 -5.78 -10.06
C ASN A 399 -31.35 -6.59 -10.84
N ARG A 400 -30.23 -6.94 -10.21
CA ARG A 400 -29.12 -7.69 -10.84
C ARG A 400 -29.38 -9.19 -10.73
N ALA A 401 -30.36 -9.69 -11.46
CA ALA A 401 -30.84 -11.09 -11.35
C ALA A 401 -29.74 -12.14 -11.52
N ASP A 402 -28.85 -11.98 -12.50
CA ASP A 402 -27.74 -12.92 -12.74
C ASP A 402 -26.76 -12.97 -11.55
N ASN A 403 -26.39 -11.80 -11.03
CA ASN A 403 -25.51 -11.69 -9.87
C ASN A 403 -26.20 -12.24 -8.61
N ALA A 404 -27.48 -11.93 -8.38
CA ALA A 404 -28.25 -12.46 -7.26
C ALA A 404 -28.35 -13.99 -7.34
N LYS A 405 -28.60 -14.56 -8.52
CA LYS A 405 -28.66 -16.01 -8.75
C LYS A 405 -27.32 -16.67 -8.49
N LEU A 406 -26.22 -16.06 -8.94
CA LEU A 406 -24.88 -16.56 -8.63
C LEU A 406 -24.58 -16.50 -7.13
N LEU A 407 -24.87 -15.38 -6.46
CA LEU A 407 -24.67 -15.22 -5.03
C LEU A 407 -25.44 -16.29 -4.22
N LEU A 408 -26.70 -16.54 -4.56
CA LEU A 408 -27.50 -17.62 -3.95
C LEU A 408 -26.85 -19.00 -4.18
N LYS A 409 -26.36 -19.27 -5.40
CA LYS A 409 -25.63 -20.52 -5.71
C LYS A 409 -24.33 -20.63 -4.90
N LEU A 410 -23.68 -19.51 -4.60
CA LEU A 410 -22.46 -19.43 -3.77
C LEU A 410 -22.76 -19.41 -2.26
N GLY A 411 -24.02 -19.56 -1.84
CA GLY A 411 -24.41 -19.69 -0.44
C GLY A 411 -24.78 -18.38 0.26
N ALA A 412 -25.15 -17.33 -0.50
CA ALA A 412 -25.75 -16.14 0.08
C ALA A 412 -27.07 -16.49 0.79
N ASP A 413 -27.22 -16.04 2.03
CA ASP A 413 -28.42 -16.22 2.84
C ASP A 413 -29.42 -15.09 2.53
N PRO A 414 -30.57 -15.40 1.89
CA PRO A 414 -31.59 -14.40 1.56
C PRO A 414 -32.27 -13.79 2.78
N LEU A 415 -32.12 -14.39 3.97
CA LEU A 415 -32.71 -13.93 5.23
C LEU A 415 -31.84 -12.96 6.01
N LEU A 416 -30.58 -12.77 5.61
CA LEU A 416 -29.72 -11.80 6.28
C LEU A 416 -30.25 -10.38 6.08
N SER A 417 -30.61 -9.75 7.19
CA SER A 417 -31.06 -8.37 7.24
C SER A 417 -29.89 -7.40 7.37
N CYS A 418 -30.02 -6.24 6.73
CA CYS A 418 -29.10 -5.11 6.96
C CYS A 418 -29.13 -4.69 8.44
N PRO A 419 -28.00 -4.18 8.99
CA PRO A 419 -27.91 -3.85 10.40
C PRO A 419 -28.79 -2.66 10.78
N ALA A 420 -29.02 -2.46 12.08
CA ALA A 420 -29.78 -1.33 12.59
C ALA A 420 -29.14 0.04 12.24
N THR A 421 -27.84 0.03 11.99
CA THR A 421 -27.01 1.19 11.65
C THR A 421 -27.06 1.56 10.16
N ALA A 422 -27.61 0.69 9.30
CA ALA A 422 -27.80 0.97 7.89
C ALA A 422 -28.77 2.16 7.65
N PRO A 423 -28.72 2.80 6.46
CA PRO A 423 -29.64 3.88 6.13
C PRO A 423 -31.11 3.43 6.25
N GLU A 424 -32.01 4.37 6.55
CA GLU A 424 -33.40 4.10 6.93
C GLU A 424 -34.14 3.20 5.93
N ASP A 425 -33.85 3.37 4.63
CA ASP A 425 -34.40 2.55 3.55
C ASP A 425 -33.97 1.07 3.62
N TYR A 426 -32.83 0.74 4.21
CA TYR A 426 -32.27 -0.63 4.28
C TYR A 426 -32.39 -1.25 5.66
N ARG A 427 -32.53 -0.43 6.70
CA ARG A 427 -32.49 -0.86 8.10
C ARG A 427 -33.41 -2.06 8.38
N GLY A 428 -32.81 -3.15 8.85
CA GLY A 428 -33.53 -4.39 9.19
C GLY A 428 -34.08 -5.17 8.00
N LYS A 429 -33.94 -4.67 6.77
CA LYS A 429 -34.48 -5.32 5.56
C LYS A 429 -33.54 -6.39 5.03
N ASN A 430 -34.09 -7.54 4.68
CA ASN A 430 -33.39 -8.60 3.96
C ASN A 430 -33.43 -8.38 2.44
N ALA A 431 -32.85 -9.31 1.67
CA ALA A 431 -32.75 -9.17 0.22
C ALA A 431 -34.11 -9.06 -0.50
N LEU A 432 -35.13 -9.80 -0.05
CA LEU A 432 -36.46 -9.78 -0.67
C LEU A 432 -37.17 -8.45 -0.38
N GLU A 433 -37.11 -7.97 0.86
CA GLU A 433 -37.70 -6.69 1.26
C GLU A 433 -37.04 -5.51 0.56
N VAL A 434 -35.71 -5.55 0.39
CA VAL A 434 -34.97 -4.57 -0.43
C VAL A 434 -35.41 -4.67 -1.90
N ALA A 435 -35.54 -5.87 -2.46
CA ALA A 435 -36.00 -6.05 -3.84
C ALA A 435 -37.42 -5.48 -4.05
N GLN A 436 -38.34 -5.72 -3.10
CA GLN A 436 -39.71 -5.20 -3.11
C GLN A 436 -39.74 -3.67 -3.02
N LEU A 437 -38.98 -3.08 -2.09
CA LEU A 437 -38.86 -1.63 -1.93
C LEU A 437 -38.42 -0.94 -3.22
N HIS A 438 -37.45 -1.54 -3.92
CA HIS A 438 -36.90 -1.02 -5.18
C HIS A 438 -37.61 -1.54 -6.44
N LYS A 439 -38.70 -2.32 -6.30
CA LYS A 439 -39.48 -2.90 -7.41
C LYS A 439 -38.62 -3.73 -8.39
N SER A 440 -37.63 -4.45 -7.86
CA SER A 440 -36.69 -5.28 -8.61
C SER A 440 -37.31 -6.62 -9.00
N ARG A 441 -38.19 -6.59 -10.01
CA ARG A 441 -39.08 -7.70 -10.40
C ARG A 441 -38.36 -9.03 -10.59
N ASP A 442 -37.24 -9.05 -11.30
CA ASP A 442 -36.55 -10.30 -11.63
C ASP A 442 -35.92 -10.94 -10.39
N VAL A 443 -35.38 -10.12 -9.50
CA VAL A 443 -34.82 -10.59 -8.22
C VAL A 443 -35.94 -11.01 -7.25
N ILE A 444 -37.09 -10.33 -7.24
CA ILE A 444 -38.26 -10.75 -6.45
C ILE A 444 -38.68 -12.16 -6.87
N SER A 445 -38.92 -12.39 -8.17
CA SER A 445 -39.31 -13.72 -8.67
C SER A 445 -38.25 -14.78 -8.39
N LEU A 446 -36.96 -14.43 -8.48
CA LEU A 446 -35.86 -15.32 -8.12
C LEU A 446 -35.89 -15.71 -6.64
N LEU A 447 -36.05 -14.73 -5.72
CA LEU A 447 -36.05 -14.97 -4.28
C LEU A 447 -37.31 -15.70 -3.80
N GLU A 448 -38.47 -15.38 -4.36
CA GLU A 448 -39.74 -16.08 -4.07
C GLU A 448 -39.69 -17.54 -4.56
N SER A 449 -39.14 -17.78 -5.75
CA SER A 449 -38.97 -19.14 -6.27
C SER A 449 -37.91 -19.95 -5.51
N ALA A 450 -36.88 -19.30 -4.97
CA ALA A 450 -35.92 -19.93 -4.07
C ALA A 450 -36.57 -20.29 -2.72
N ALA A 451 -37.43 -19.43 -2.17
CA ALA A 451 -38.18 -19.70 -0.95
C ALA A 451 -39.19 -20.87 -1.12
N GLY A 452 -39.81 -20.99 -2.28
CA GLY A 452 -40.76 -22.07 -2.60
C GLY A 452 -40.13 -23.47 -2.77
N LYS A 453 -38.80 -23.57 -2.95
CA LYS A 453 -38.08 -24.85 -3.14
C LYS A 453 -37.36 -25.36 -1.88
N GLY A 454 -37.39 -24.61 -0.78
CA GLY A 454 -36.82 -25.05 0.50
C GLY A 454 -36.67 -23.92 1.51
N ALA A 455 -37.52 -23.95 2.55
CA ALA A 455 -37.35 -23.34 3.86
C ALA A 455 -37.21 -21.81 3.95
N ILE A 456 -38.31 -21.07 3.72
CA ILE A 456 -38.62 -19.87 4.51
C ILE A 456 -40.15 -19.74 4.65
N ALA A 457 -40.73 -20.43 5.64
CA ALA A 457 -42.04 -20.06 6.18
C ALA A 457 -41.80 -19.47 7.58
N GLY A 458 -42.38 -18.30 7.83
CA GLY A 458 -42.06 -17.43 8.96
C GLY A 458 -42.03 -18.13 10.32
N ALA A 459 -40.95 -17.89 11.07
CA ALA A 459 -40.88 -18.22 12.47
C ALA A 459 -41.60 -17.13 13.28
N LYS A 460 -42.88 -17.35 13.58
CA LYS A 460 -43.37 -17.03 14.92
C LYS A 460 -42.80 -18.10 15.88
N VAL A 461 -42.22 -17.60 16.97
CA VAL A 461 -41.85 -18.24 18.25
C VAL A 461 -42.29 -19.70 18.42
N GLY A 462 -41.33 -20.60 18.68
CA GLY A 462 -41.61 -21.91 19.31
C GLY A 462 -40.73 -23.08 18.87
N ASP A 463 -39.89 -23.52 19.81
CA ASP A 463 -39.42 -24.89 20.05
C ASP A 463 -38.34 -25.59 19.21
N LYS A 464 -37.40 -26.13 20.00
CA LYS A 464 -36.27 -27.00 19.69
C LYS A 464 -36.70 -28.30 19.01
N LYS A 465 -35.98 -28.74 17.98
CA LYS A 465 -35.53 -30.14 17.88
C LYS A 465 -34.40 -30.33 16.87
N LYS A 466 -33.40 -31.11 17.31
CA LYS A 466 -32.26 -31.65 16.56
C LYS A 466 -32.74 -32.55 15.42
N SER A 467 -32.03 -32.52 14.28
CA SER A 467 -31.78 -33.73 13.50
C SER A 467 -30.39 -33.67 12.88
N ALA A 468 -29.78 -34.86 12.82
CA ALA A 468 -28.40 -35.10 12.47
C ALA A 468 -28.25 -35.57 11.01
N ALA A 469 -27.01 -35.42 10.52
CA ALA A 469 -26.35 -36.11 9.42
C ALA A 469 -26.82 -35.83 7.97
N SER A 470 -25.93 -35.19 7.18
CA SER A 470 -25.11 -35.89 6.16
C SER A 470 -24.71 -34.98 4.99
N SER A 471 -23.46 -35.17 4.54
CA SER A 471 -22.91 -34.89 3.21
C SER A 471 -22.49 -33.45 2.83
N SER A 472 -21.17 -33.23 2.93
CA SER A 472 -20.30 -32.82 1.82
C SER A 472 -20.80 -31.71 0.87
N VAL A 473 -20.95 -30.51 1.42
CA VAL A 473 -20.58 -29.27 0.74
C VAL A 473 -19.65 -28.57 1.71
N ARG A 474 -18.38 -28.33 1.34
CA ARG A 474 -17.46 -27.53 2.17
C ARG A 474 -18.06 -26.13 2.29
N LYS A 475 -18.85 -25.90 3.34
CA LYS A 475 -19.29 -24.58 3.77
C LYS A 475 -18.00 -23.79 4.00
N THR A 476 -17.81 -22.70 3.27
CA THR A 476 -16.75 -21.73 3.56
C THR A 476 -16.99 -21.20 4.97
N THR A 477 -16.25 -21.72 5.93
CA THR A 477 -16.27 -21.28 7.32
C THR A 477 -15.31 -20.11 7.44
N THR A 478 -15.69 -19.03 8.13
CA THR A 478 -14.83 -17.89 8.43
C THR A 478 -14.30 -17.98 9.86
N ILE A 479 -13.22 -17.25 10.19
CA ILE A 479 -12.69 -17.14 11.55
C ILE A 479 -13.82 -16.81 12.55
N ALA A 480 -14.64 -15.79 12.25
CA ALA A 480 -15.74 -15.37 13.11
C ALA A 480 -16.82 -16.46 13.28
N LYS A 481 -17.11 -17.22 12.21
CA LYS A 481 -18.09 -18.30 12.26
C LYS A 481 -17.59 -19.49 13.08
N SER A 482 -16.34 -19.89 12.90
CA SER A 482 -15.71 -20.91 13.75
C SER A 482 -15.70 -20.46 15.20
N TRP A 483 -15.35 -19.19 15.45
CA TRP A 483 -15.26 -18.68 16.80
C TRP A 483 -16.61 -18.61 17.50
N LYS A 484 -17.67 -18.17 16.81
CA LYS A 484 -19.03 -18.16 17.37
C LYS A 484 -19.49 -19.56 17.82
N ARG A 485 -19.06 -20.61 17.13
CA ARG A 485 -19.31 -22.01 17.54
C ARG A 485 -18.55 -22.36 18.81
N ILE A 486 -17.28 -21.97 18.88
CA ILE A 486 -16.44 -22.12 20.08
C ILE A 486 -17.07 -21.36 21.27
N GLU A 487 -17.48 -20.11 21.10
CA GLU A 487 -18.17 -19.33 22.14
C GLU A 487 -19.47 -19.97 22.59
N ALA A 488 -20.27 -20.52 21.66
CA ALA A 488 -21.50 -21.21 21.99
C ALA A 488 -21.23 -22.46 22.84
N TRP A 489 -20.20 -23.23 22.50
CA TRP A 489 -19.76 -24.37 23.28
C TRP A 489 -19.23 -23.95 24.65
N LEU A 490 -18.40 -22.91 24.72
CA LEU A 490 -17.86 -22.37 25.98
C LEU A 490 -18.99 -21.84 26.88
N SER A 491 -19.96 -21.12 26.33
CA SER A 491 -21.11 -20.63 27.09
C SER A 491 -21.91 -21.76 27.74
N ALA A 492 -21.98 -22.93 27.09
CA ALA A 492 -22.69 -24.10 27.60
C ALA A 492 -21.86 -24.94 28.59
N ASN A 493 -20.54 -25.00 28.42
CA ASN A 493 -19.68 -25.96 29.12
C ASN A 493 -18.65 -25.33 30.08
N ASP A 494 -18.14 -24.13 29.78
CA ASP A 494 -17.17 -23.40 30.60
C ASP A 494 -17.37 -21.86 30.50
N PRO A 495 -18.38 -21.31 31.19
CA PRO A 495 -18.72 -19.89 31.11
C PRO A 495 -17.65 -18.97 31.68
N ASP A 496 -16.87 -19.45 32.66
CA ASP A 496 -15.81 -18.65 33.29
C ASP A 496 -14.62 -18.52 32.34
N ARG A 497 -14.33 -19.55 31.54
CA ARG A 497 -13.36 -19.47 30.45
C ARG A 497 -13.79 -18.49 29.36
N LEU A 498 -15.07 -18.47 28.98
CA LEU A 498 -15.60 -17.46 28.04
C LEU A 498 -15.37 -16.03 28.56
N LYS A 499 -15.57 -15.79 29.86
CA LYS A 499 -15.28 -14.48 30.50
C LYS A 499 -13.80 -14.12 30.53
N SER A 500 -12.90 -15.12 30.50
CA SER A 500 -11.45 -14.92 30.52
C SER A 500 -10.85 -14.50 29.17
N LEU A 501 -11.63 -14.59 28.09
CA LEU A 501 -11.18 -14.15 26.77
C LEU A 501 -10.95 -12.65 26.71
N GLY A 502 -9.83 -12.26 26.09
CA GLY A 502 -9.46 -10.89 25.85
C GLY A 502 -10.48 -10.16 24.99
N LYS A 503 -10.64 -8.85 25.23
CA LYS A 503 -11.52 -8.01 24.41
C LYS A 503 -10.96 -7.91 22.98
N PRO A 504 -11.83 -7.76 21.95
CA PRO A 504 -11.42 -7.45 20.59
C PRO A 504 -10.30 -6.40 20.48
N VAL A 505 -9.27 -6.72 19.69
CA VAL A 505 -8.21 -5.77 19.30
C VAL A 505 -8.75 -4.84 18.23
N LYS A 506 -8.58 -3.53 18.43
CA LYS A 506 -9.02 -2.53 17.45
C LYS A 506 -8.07 -2.45 16.25
N PRO A 507 -8.55 -2.12 15.03
CA PRO A 507 -7.73 -2.08 13.82
C PRO A 507 -6.45 -1.22 13.93
N ASP A 508 -6.52 -0.09 14.64
CA ASP A 508 -5.40 0.83 14.85
C ASP A 508 -4.28 0.24 15.73
N GLN A 509 -4.62 -0.73 16.58
CA GLN A 509 -3.71 -1.33 17.56
C GLN A 509 -2.76 -2.37 16.95
N PHE A 510 -3.07 -2.91 15.76
CA PHE A 510 -2.19 -3.85 15.04
C PHE A 510 -0.87 -3.21 14.60
N SER A 511 -0.82 -1.88 14.45
CA SER A 511 0.37 -1.13 14.05
C SER A 511 1.59 -1.45 14.92
N LYS A 512 1.39 -1.65 16.23
CA LYS A 512 2.47 -1.97 17.16
C LYS A 512 2.99 -3.40 16.96
N LEU A 513 2.09 -4.35 16.71
CA LEU A 513 2.40 -5.75 16.46
C LEU A 513 3.15 -5.91 15.13
N GLU A 514 2.61 -5.36 14.04
CA GLU A 514 3.23 -5.35 12.71
C GLU A 514 4.61 -4.69 12.71
N LYS A 515 4.75 -3.52 13.35
CA LYS A 515 6.05 -2.82 13.47
C LYS A 515 7.09 -3.66 14.22
N THR A 516 6.65 -4.45 15.20
CA THR A 516 7.54 -5.26 16.02
C THR A 516 8.02 -6.50 15.27
N ILE A 517 7.09 -7.22 14.62
CA ILE A 517 7.38 -8.44 13.86
C ILE A 517 8.13 -8.09 12.55
N GLY A 518 7.97 -6.87 12.05
CA GLY A 518 8.60 -6.43 10.81
C GLY A 518 7.92 -6.97 9.55
N CYS A 519 6.69 -7.49 9.68
CA CYS A 519 5.86 -7.91 8.57
C CYS A 519 4.39 -7.48 8.78
N LYS A 520 3.63 -7.44 7.69
CA LYS A 520 2.18 -7.27 7.75
C LYS A 520 1.54 -8.57 8.24
N LEU A 521 0.61 -8.45 9.17
CA LEU A 521 -0.14 -9.62 9.65
C LEU A 521 -1.12 -10.07 8.55
N PRO A 522 -1.25 -11.39 8.32
CA PRO A 522 -2.32 -11.92 7.47
C PRO A 522 -3.68 -11.47 7.96
N VAL A 523 -4.64 -11.39 7.03
CA VAL A 523 -5.99 -10.96 7.38
C VAL A 523 -6.64 -11.93 8.37
N GLU A 524 -6.45 -13.24 8.21
CA GLU A 524 -6.99 -14.24 9.14
C GLU A 524 -6.50 -14.02 10.59
N VAL A 525 -5.25 -13.59 10.77
CA VAL A 525 -4.69 -13.29 12.09
C VAL A 525 -5.34 -12.04 12.69
N LYS A 526 -5.53 -10.98 11.87
CA LYS A 526 -6.22 -9.77 12.32
C LYS A 526 -7.66 -10.08 12.72
N GLN A 527 -8.35 -10.90 11.94
CA GLN A 527 -9.72 -11.33 12.22
C GLN A 527 -9.82 -12.09 13.54
N LEU A 528 -8.92 -13.03 13.79
CA LEU A 528 -8.90 -13.77 15.05
C LEU A 528 -8.84 -12.82 16.25
N TYR A 529 -7.92 -11.85 16.20
CA TYR A 529 -7.73 -10.88 17.28
C TYR A 529 -8.82 -9.81 17.36
N GLN A 530 -9.53 -9.53 16.27
CA GLN A 530 -10.73 -8.69 16.28
C GLN A 530 -11.93 -9.37 16.90
N VAL A 531 -11.93 -10.71 17.05
CA VAL A 531 -12.96 -11.42 17.82
C VAL A 531 -12.55 -11.47 19.29
N HIS A 532 -11.33 -11.93 19.62
CA HIS A 532 -10.78 -11.83 20.99
C HIS A 532 -9.25 -11.66 21.01
N ASP A 533 -8.75 -10.83 21.95
CA ASP A 533 -7.31 -10.67 22.21
C ASP A 533 -6.73 -11.80 23.06
N GLY A 534 -6.85 -13.04 22.57
CA GLY A 534 -6.37 -14.24 23.25
C GLY A 534 -6.98 -14.46 24.63
N GLN A 535 -6.24 -15.11 25.52
CA GLN A 535 -6.70 -15.46 26.87
C GLN A 535 -5.64 -15.17 27.95
N SER A 536 -6.07 -15.09 29.21
CA SER A 536 -5.15 -15.01 30.34
C SER A 536 -4.30 -16.28 30.48
N TYR A 537 -3.01 -16.11 30.77
CA TYR A 537 -2.15 -17.21 31.23
C TYR A 537 -2.85 -17.92 32.40
N GLN A 538 -3.03 -19.24 32.33
CA GLN A 538 -3.71 -20.15 33.29
C GLN A 538 -5.14 -20.59 32.94
N SER A 539 -5.81 -20.03 31.92
CA SER A 539 -7.00 -20.68 31.34
C SER A 539 -6.52 -21.46 30.11
N PHE A 540 -6.58 -22.79 30.11
CA PHE A 540 -6.34 -23.58 28.89
C PHE A 540 -7.59 -23.47 28.03
N LEU A 541 -7.47 -23.25 26.71
CA LEU A 541 -8.68 -23.13 25.89
C LEU A 541 -9.09 -24.49 25.38
N ILE A 542 -8.21 -25.13 24.62
CA ILE A 542 -8.60 -26.20 23.72
C ILE A 542 -7.41 -27.13 23.46
N GLU A 543 -7.68 -28.43 23.48
CA GLU A 543 -6.75 -29.46 23.02
C GLU A 543 -6.65 -29.37 21.50
N LEU A 544 -5.47 -29.04 20.98
CA LEU A 544 -5.23 -28.92 19.55
C LEU A 544 -5.08 -30.30 18.88
N PRO A 545 -5.08 -30.40 17.54
CA PRO A 545 -5.10 -31.70 16.84
C PRO A 545 -4.00 -32.70 17.20
N ASP A 546 -2.90 -32.25 17.83
CA ASP A 546 -1.81 -33.10 18.33
C ASP A 546 -2.04 -33.64 19.76
N GLY A 547 -3.16 -33.32 20.40
CA GLY A 547 -3.48 -33.71 21.77
C GLY A 547 -2.84 -32.84 22.85
N GLY A 548 -2.15 -31.75 22.47
CA GLY A 548 -1.53 -30.84 23.42
C GLY A 548 -2.50 -29.78 23.95
N ASP A 549 -2.28 -29.34 25.19
CA ASP A 549 -3.00 -28.22 25.79
C ASP A 549 -2.38 -26.89 25.37
N TYR A 550 -3.06 -26.15 24.49
CA TYR A 550 -2.61 -24.84 24.04
C TYR A 550 -3.59 -23.73 24.43
N PHE A 551 -3.05 -22.52 24.51
CA PHE A 551 -3.80 -21.29 24.72
C PHE A 551 -3.57 -20.31 23.57
N LEU A 552 -4.63 -19.58 23.21
CA LEU A 552 -4.54 -18.48 22.25
C LEU A 552 -3.81 -17.31 22.90
N LEU A 553 -2.64 -16.97 22.36
CA LEU A 553 -1.81 -15.89 22.87
C LEU A 553 -2.48 -14.54 22.65
N PRO A 554 -2.65 -13.69 23.68
CA PRO A 554 -2.95 -12.27 23.48
C PRO A 554 -1.88 -11.61 22.60
N THR A 555 -2.23 -10.58 21.84
CA THR A 555 -1.31 -9.86 20.94
C THR A 555 -0.04 -9.35 21.64
N LYS A 556 -0.14 -8.95 22.91
CA LYS A 556 1.03 -8.57 23.74
C LYS A 556 1.99 -9.75 23.96
N GLU A 557 1.47 -10.97 24.08
CA GLU A 557 2.23 -12.19 24.28
C GLU A 557 2.80 -12.69 22.95
N VAL A 558 2.07 -12.57 21.83
CA VAL A 558 2.63 -12.77 20.49
C VAL A 558 3.90 -11.93 20.30
N ILE A 559 3.86 -10.64 20.68
CA ILE A 559 5.03 -9.76 20.65
C ILE A 559 6.16 -10.29 21.53
N ARG A 560 5.83 -10.74 22.76
CA ARG A 560 6.81 -11.23 23.73
C ARG A 560 7.49 -12.49 23.20
N GLU A 561 6.71 -13.50 22.82
CA GLU A 561 7.18 -14.78 22.27
C GLU A 561 8.03 -14.56 21.01
N TRP A 562 7.51 -13.79 20.04
CA TRP A 562 8.24 -13.51 18.82
C TRP A 562 9.58 -12.81 19.09
N LYS A 563 9.61 -11.84 20.02
CA LYS A 563 10.86 -11.17 20.41
C LYS A 563 11.82 -12.13 21.08
N THR A 564 11.35 -12.98 21.98
CA THR A 564 12.18 -14.00 22.65
C THR A 564 12.83 -14.88 21.59
N TRP A 565 12.05 -15.46 20.68
CA TRP A 565 12.59 -16.30 19.59
C TRP A 565 13.52 -15.53 18.65
N LYS A 566 13.21 -14.28 18.32
CA LYS A 566 14.08 -13.44 17.49
C LYS A 566 15.40 -13.13 18.18
N ASP A 567 15.37 -12.82 19.47
CA ASP A 567 16.56 -12.53 20.27
C ASP A 567 17.41 -13.78 20.47
N LEU A 568 16.77 -14.94 20.68
CA LEU A 568 17.41 -16.26 20.69
C LEU A 568 18.15 -16.55 19.38
N VAL A 569 17.52 -16.30 18.23
CA VAL A 569 18.18 -16.47 16.91
C VAL A 569 19.31 -15.45 16.69
N ASP A 570 19.13 -14.20 17.12
CA ASP A 570 20.11 -13.13 16.90
C ASP A 570 21.31 -13.18 17.85
N ASN A 571 21.09 -13.59 19.11
CA ASN A 571 22.05 -13.48 20.22
C ASN A 571 22.45 -14.83 20.85
N GLY A 572 21.63 -15.89 20.72
CA GLY A 572 22.04 -17.27 21.01
C GLY A 572 21.97 -17.77 22.46
N GLU A 573 21.20 -17.16 23.37
CA GLU A 573 21.17 -17.54 24.80
C GLU A 573 19.87 -18.27 25.21
N PHE A 574 19.89 -19.60 25.35
CA PHE A 574 18.81 -20.39 25.96
C PHE A 574 19.13 -20.61 27.45
N ASP A 575 18.21 -20.28 28.36
CA ASP A 575 18.39 -20.36 29.83
C ASP A 575 17.60 -21.55 30.43
N GLY A 576 17.66 -22.72 29.77
CA GLY A 576 16.97 -23.95 30.17
C GLY A 576 17.92 -24.99 30.75
N LEU A 577 17.43 -25.79 31.71
CA LEU A 577 18.20 -26.82 32.47
C LEU A 577 18.90 -27.89 31.60
N GLU A 578 18.59 -27.99 30.31
CA GLU A 578 19.20 -28.94 29.36
C GLU A 578 19.98 -28.28 28.21
N SER A 579 20.08 -26.95 28.19
CA SER A 579 20.79 -26.26 27.11
C SER A 579 22.30 -26.32 27.32
N ASN A 580 23.00 -27.04 26.44
CA ASN A 580 24.46 -27.09 26.45
C ASN A 580 25.03 -25.80 25.80
N PRO A 581 25.71 -24.92 26.56
CA PRO A 581 26.18 -23.61 26.08
C PRO A 581 27.21 -23.69 24.94
N GLU A 582 27.88 -24.84 24.76
CA GLU A 582 28.93 -25.00 23.74
C GLU A 582 28.40 -25.09 22.31
N LYS A 583 27.10 -25.34 22.11
CA LYS A 583 26.55 -25.57 20.76
C LYS A 583 25.82 -24.37 20.16
N GLY A 584 25.39 -23.39 20.97
CA GLY A 584 24.56 -22.27 20.53
C GLY A 584 23.28 -22.73 19.79
N ILE A 585 22.36 -21.81 19.52
CA ILE A 585 21.24 -22.14 18.62
C ILE A 585 21.79 -22.20 17.20
N ARG A 586 21.65 -23.36 16.56
CA ARG A 586 21.99 -23.60 15.15
C ARG A 586 21.19 -22.62 14.29
N GLY A 587 21.89 -21.92 13.39
CA GLY A 587 21.34 -20.89 12.50
C GLY A 587 20.13 -21.33 11.67
N ASP A 588 19.45 -20.35 11.08
CA ASP A 588 18.40 -20.34 10.03
C ASP A 588 17.30 -21.43 9.96
N GLN A 589 17.34 -22.47 10.79
CA GLN A 589 16.45 -23.63 10.76
C GLN A 589 15.50 -23.71 11.95
N TRP A 590 15.76 -23.01 13.06
CA TRP A 590 14.97 -23.13 14.29
C TRP A 590 13.80 -22.15 14.37
N PHE A 591 13.96 -20.93 13.86
CA PHE A 591 12.90 -19.93 13.86
C PHE A 591 13.05 -19.01 12.66
N ASN A 592 11.95 -18.79 11.95
CA ASN A 592 11.86 -17.79 10.89
C ASN A 592 11.13 -16.55 11.44
N PRO A 593 11.68 -15.33 11.32
CA PRO A 593 11.00 -14.10 11.72
C PRO A 593 9.62 -13.89 11.05
N LYS A 594 9.34 -14.59 9.95
CA LYS A 594 8.06 -14.62 9.25
C LYS A 594 7.06 -15.64 9.81
N TRP A 595 7.38 -16.32 10.91
CA TRP A 595 6.46 -17.16 11.66
C TRP A 595 5.84 -16.36 12.80
N ILE A 596 4.51 -16.36 12.87
CA ILE A 596 3.77 -15.62 13.89
C ILE A 596 3.20 -16.64 14.88
N PRO A 597 3.69 -16.70 16.14
CA PRO A 597 3.15 -17.62 17.13
C PRO A 597 1.75 -17.16 17.56
N ILE A 598 0.75 -18.04 17.42
CA ILE A 598 -0.65 -17.74 17.74
C ILE A 598 -1.13 -18.54 18.95
N PHE A 599 -0.82 -19.84 18.98
CA PHE A 599 -1.12 -20.70 20.12
C PHE A 599 0.18 -21.14 20.78
N ALA A 600 0.20 -21.24 22.11
CA ALA A 600 1.34 -21.76 22.85
C ALA A 600 0.88 -22.70 23.97
N ASN A 601 1.71 -23.68 24.34
CA ASN A 601 1.46 -24.58 25.45
C ASN A 601 2.08 -24.10 26.78
N GLY A 602 2.80 -22.97 26.75
CA GLY A 602 3.50 -22.41 27.92
C GLY A 602 4.82 -23.10 28.27
N GLY A 603 5.14 -24.22 27.60
CA GLY A 603 6.41 -24.94 27.68
C GLY A 603 7.41 -24.57 26.58
N GLY A 604 7.06 -23.64 25.68
CA GLY A 604 7.92 -23.19 24.58
C GLY A 604 7.50 -23.69 23.20
N ASP A 605 6.55 -24.63 23.13
CA ASP A 605 5.98 -25.04 21.84
C ASP A 605 4.85 -24.09 21.43
N SER A 606 4.72 -23.88 20.14
CA SER A 606 3.69 -23.00 19.59
C SER A 606 3.19 -23.48 18.24
N TYR A 607 1.96 -23.08 17.90
CA TYR A 607 1.50 -23.11 16.51
C TYR A 607 1.69 -21.73 15.90
N CYS A 608 2.36 -21.73 14.76
CA CYS A 608 2.75 -20.52 14.07
C CYS A 608 2.03 -20.40 12.74
N VAL A 609 1.58 -19.19 12.41
CA VAL A 609 1.17 -18.85 11.05
C VAL A 609 2.42 -18.58 10.23
N ASP A 610 2.59 -19.35 9.15
CA ASP A 610 3.80 -19.37 8.34
C ASP A 610 3.66 -18.48 7.10
N LEU A 611 4.40 -17.36 7.07
CA LEU A 611 4.39 -16.44 5.95
C LEU A 611 5.49 -16.70 4.92
N ASP A 612 6.30 -17.73 5.13
CA ASP A 612 7.46 -18.09 4.29
C ASP A 612 7.56 -19.60 4.12
N PRO A 613 6.52 -20.24 3.58
CA PRO A 613 6.45 -21.68 3.51
C PRO A 613 7.58 -22.25 2.63
N ALA A 614 8.08 -23.42 3.03
CA ALA A 614 8.95 -24.21 2.17
C ALA A 614 8.26 -24.54 0.84
N LYS A 615 9.05 -24.87 -0.20
CA LYS A 615 8.56 -25.13 -1.56
C LYS A 615 7.41 -26.15 -1.55
N GLY A 616 6.22 -25.71 -1.94
CA GLY A 616 4.99 -26.52 -1.97
C GLY A 616 3.99 -26.22 -0.84
N GLY A 617 4.39 -25.47 0.20
CA GLY A 617 3.49 -24.98 1.24
C GLY A 617 2.72 -23.72 0.85
N LYS A 618 1.65 -23.41 1.58
CA LYS A 618 0.77 -22.26 1.33
C LYS A 618 1.08 -21.13 2.31
N LYS A 619 1.20 -19.90 1.83
CA LYS A 619 1.42 -18.75 2.70
C LYS A 619 0.20 -18.54 3.58
N GLY A 620 0.39 -18.45 4.90
CA GLY A 620 -0.69 -18.40 5.88
C GLY A 620 -1.12 -19.77 6.42
N GLN A 621 -0.46 -20.86 6.01
CA GLN A 621 -0.63 -22.16 6.64
C GLN A 621 -0.22 -22.13 8.13
N VAL A 622 -0.74 -23.05 8.92
CA VAL A 622 -0.38 -23.20 10.32
C VAL A 622 0.57 -24.39 10.50
N ILE A 623 1.71 -24.14 11.13
CA ILE A 623 2.74 -25.15 11.41
C ILE A 623 2.99 -25.29 12.90
N SER A 624 3.45 -26.46 13.33
CA SER A 624 4.00 -26.63 14.68
C SER A 624 5.40 -26.03 14.76
N MET A 625 5.72 -25.46 15.91
CA MET A 625 7.06 -25.04 16.30
C MET A 625 7.36 -25.67 17.66
N ASN A 626 8.35 -26.55 17.68
CA ASN A 626 8.80 -27.21 18.89
C ASN A 626 10.12 -26.59 19.38
N HIS A 627 10.27 -26.44 20.68
CA HIS A 627 11.46 -25.80 21.26
C HIS A 627 12.70 -26.72 21.31
N ASP A 628 12.50 -28.03 21.39
CA ASP A 628 13.54 -29.07 21.48
C ASP A 628 13.98 -29.61 20.11
N ASN A 629 13.21 -29.36 19.05
CA ASN A 629 13.45 -29.89 17.70
C ASN A 629 13.17 -28.86 16.59
N LYS A 630 13.93 -28.94 15.49
CA LYS A 630 13.76 -28.17 14.24
C LYS A 630 12.62 -28.64 13.32
N ASP A 631 12.03 -29.80 13.56
CA ASP A 631 10.97 -30.32 12.68
C ASP A 631 9.70 -29.46 12.74
N ARG A 632 9.10 -29.21 11.57
CA ARG A 632 7.88 -28.39 11.42
C ARG A 632 6.83 -29.23 10.71
N SER A 633 5.74 -29.53 11.40
CA SER A 633 4.62 -30.26 10.83
C SER A 633 3.54 -29.29 10.39
N LEU A 634 2.96 -29.54 9.22
CA LEU A 634 1.75 -28.83 8.78
C LEU A 634 0.58 -29.25 9.68
N ILE A 635 0.02 -28.29 10.41
CA ILE A 635 -1.16 -28.50 11.26
C ILE A 635 -2.44 -28.26 10.44
N ALA A 636 -2.47 -27.16 9.68
CA ALA A 636 -3.61 -26.80 8.87
C ALA A 636 -3.21 -25.95 7.67
N ASP A 637 -3.96 -26.06 6.57
CA ASP A 637 -3.76 -25.27 5.36
C ASP A 637 -3.97 -23.76 5.56
N SER A 638 -4.72 -23.37 6.60
CA SER A 638 -4.94 -21.99 7.01
C SER A 638 -5.39 -21.89 8.47
N LEU A 639 -5.37 -20.69 9.05
CA LEU A 639 -5.85 -20.45 10.41
C LEU A 639 -7.36 -20.68 10.51
N THR A 640 -8.09 -20.34 9.44
CA THR A 640 -9.52 -20.61 9.31
C THR A 640 -9.83 -22.11 9.36
N ALA A 641 -9.04 -22.92 8.66
CA ALA A 641 -9.18 -24.38 8.66
C ALA A 641 -8.94 -24.96 10.06
N LEU A 642 -7.88 -24.51 10.75
CA LEU A 642 -7.58 -24.92 12.13
C LEU A 642 -8.75 -24.60 13.08
N LEU A 643 -9.26 -23.36 13.07
CA LEU A 643 -10.37 -23.00 13.96
C LEU A 643 -11.66 -23.74 13.62
N SER A 644 -11.91 -24.04 12.35
CA SER A 644 -13.08 -24.84 11.96
C SER A 644 -12.98 -26.26 12.50
N GLN A 645 -11.82 -26.91 12.33
CA GLN A 645 -11.56 -28.24 12.89
C GLN A 645 -11.71 -28.24 14.41
N LEU A 646 -11.24 -27.18 15.06
CA LEU A 646 -11.32 -27.02 16.50
C LEU A 646 -12.77 -26.90 17.00
N ALA A 647 -13.58 -26.10 16.32
CA ALA A 647 -15.01 -26.00 16.60
C ALA A 647 -15.72 -27.34 16.38
N ASP A 648 -15.37 -28.07 15.31
CA ASP A 648 -15.93 -29.40 15.03
C ASP A 648 -15.58 -30.41 16.15
N GLN A 649 -14.34 -30.38 16.64
CA GLN A 649 -13.88 -31.24 17.75
C GLN A 649 -14.59 -30.92 19.06
N LEU A 650 -14.76 -29.63 19.39
CA LEU A 650 -15.49 -29.23 20.60
C LEU A 650 -16.95 -29.66 20.54
N GLU A 651 -17.63 -29.47 19.41
CA GLU A 651 -19.04 -29.88 19.26
C GLU A 651 -19.26 -31.40 19.33
N GLN A 652 -18.22 -32.21 19.11
CA GLN A 652 -18.26 -33.66 19.27
C GLN A 652 -18.06 -34.12 20.73
N ARG A 653 -17.46 -33.28 21.58
CA ARG A 653 -17.33 -33.49 23.03
C ARG A 653 -18.59 -33.04 23.74
#